data_AF-A0A2G6CG89-F1
#
_entry.id   AF-A0A2G6CG89-F1
#
_cell.length_a   1.000
_cell.length_b   1.000
_cell.length_c   1.000
_cell.angle_alpha   90.00
_cell.angle_beta   90.00
_cell.angle_gamma   90.00
#
_symmetry.space_group_name_H-M   'P 1'
#
loop_
_entity.id
_entity.type
_entity.pdbx_description
1 polymer ?
#
loop_
_entity_poly.entity_id
_entity_poly.type
_entity_poly.pdbx_seq_one_letter_code
_entity_poly.pdbx_strand_id
1 'polypeptide(L)'
;MARKREVGTLWIGGPLSWMEQLCLKSYVDQGQKITLFSYEDIPNVPEGVIRRDGREIIDTDDFIKYEKKDSFALFADWFRLHMIHQNPGMIWIDTDVYCYRPMEYDSDYVFGFELPGEYRVNNAVLGLPADSEILAQMLDFTEDRFSIAPFLPKKKQREMEKARAAGKPMHVSEQPWGVWGPMMVTHYVHKLGLQKHVQPIDAFYPITFRERTKFLRPTETVQPLLTENTTALHLWASNKKQLGNMHHGLPPKGSYFDFLVKEHGINPALAPIKARGGKAYDGALIDEIAAESIDSVADLSGGARSFLLALHHKYDCDIKLINTNPRGELQAEDQDWIAPYSKFLTDNEVDPERIEVVRDAKRLRPVDVLCNLEGFGDKFKVRFLTPFLEHCLHSDSVMFSDVKKGSGAFPFLRDFGSNEQISTNEVEGKPVTRIRFTPAPPKGDAAGWDQVARRLAGSEGWYRPGTNGHSFLYMPRDKDTLVVTFDNLDITMNKRDDRRPWGYSFIEQQGWSMLGVLAGGWTWYREPWVYEQFDELKKSGFFKGFKRVVFYGASMGGYAAAAFSPAAPGCDVVAISPQSTVDKKLVPWESRYKVVWDRDFSGKYGDAAKVSKFARRVTILYDPYEPLDAGHADRFTGKNVVKLRAPLLGHRLGSSLNQMGILSPIILGALDGSLEPAEYYRLLKARKSFPRYQRELFERAVKKGHRKLAYGLGRHILQQNPNRAVRLGMKELEP
;
A
#
# COMPACT_ATOMS: atom_id res chain seq x y z
N MET A 1 40.50 17.88 21.96
CA MET A 1 39.13 18.15 22.42
C MET A 1 38.27 17.35 21.49
N ALA A 2 37.54 16.38 22.02
CA ALA A 2 36.74 15.45 21.23
C ALA A 2 35.86 16.22 20.21
N ARG A 3 36.06 15.93 18.92
CA ARG A 3 35.30 16.56 17.84
C ARG A 3 34.19 15.61 17.40
N LYS A 4 32.94 16.05 17.54
CA LYS A 4 31.79 15.35 16.94
C LYS A 4 31.84 15.53 15.43
N ARG A 5 31.98 14.41 14.71
CA ARG A 5 32.16 14.37 13.25
C ARG A 5 30.84 14.04 12.56
N GLU A 6 30.69 14.58 11.35
CA GLU A 6 29.64 14.14 10.45
C GLU A 6 29.91 12.70 10.00
N VAL A 7 28.87 11.89 9.91
CA VAL A 7 28.93 10.55 9.32
C VAL A 7 28.25 10.55 7.95
N GLY A 8 28.79 9.75 7.03
CA GLY A 8 28.26 9.56 5.70
C GLY A 8 27.94 8.08 5.43
N THR A 9 26.88 7.82 4.68
CA THR A 9 26.49 6.47 4.25
C THR A 9 25.85 6.50 2.87
N LEU A 10 25.60 5.33 2.29
CA LEU A 10 25.11 5.18 0.92
C LEU A 10 23.89 4.27 0.83
N TRP A 11 22.89 4.69 0.07
CA TRP A 11 21.78 3.84 -0.37
C TRP A 11 21.46 4.06 -1.84
N ILE A 12 21.66 3.04 -2.68
CA ILE A 12 21.55 3.21 -4.14
C ILE A 12 20.13 3.61 -4.57
N GLY A 13 19.13 2.86 -4.11
CA GLY A 13 17.76 3.02 -4.59
C GLY A 13 16.71 2.23 -3.83
N GLY A 14 15.45 2.58 -4.08
CA GLY A 14 14.28 2.04 -3.38
C GLY A 14 14.15 2.45 -1.90
N PRO A 15 12.98 2.22 -1.27
CA PRO A 15 12.76 2.64 0.11
C PRO A 15 13.58 1.82 1.12
N LEU A 16 13.94 2.47 2.21
CA LEU A 16 14.63 1.88 3.35
C LEU A 16 13.73 0.89 4.08
N SER A 17 14.32 -0.17 4.66
CA SER A 17 13.59 -0.96 5.67
C SER A 17 13.73 -0.30 7.04
N TRP A 18 12.93 -0.74 8.00
CA TRP A 18 12.96 -0.24 9.37
C TRP A 18 14.35 -0.36 10.02
N MET A 19 15.18 -1.33 9.59
CA MET A 19 16.54 -1.49 10.12
C MET A 19 17.45 -0.35 9.68
N GLU A 20 17.41 0.05 8.41
CA GLU A 20 18.16 1.22 7.95
C GLU A 20 17.58 2.50 8.55
N GLN A 21 16.25 2.64 8.61
CA GLN A 21 15.63 3.80 9.26
C GLN A 21 16.07 3.92 10.72
N LEU A 22 16.10 2.81 11.47
CA LEU A 22 16.58 2.76 12.84
C LEU A 22 18.03 3.26 12.94
N CYS A 23 18.93 2.76 12.11
CA CYS A 23 20.33 3.18 12.12
C CYS A 23 20.47 4.67 11.79
N LEU A 24 19.85 5.16 10.71
CA LEU A 24 19.93 6.57 10.34
C LEU A 24 19.34 7.49 11.42
N LYS A 25 18.15 7.14 11.92
CA LYS A 25 17.46 7.92 12.96
C LYS A 25 18.24 7.94 14.27
N SER A 26 18.95 6.87 14.62
CA SER A 26 19.77 6.84 15.84
C SER A 26 20.85 7.93 15.85
N TYR A 27 21.48 8.25 14.72
CA TYR A 27 22.44 9.37 14.66
C TYR A 27 21.76 10.72 14.86
N VAL A 28 20.61 10.93 14.22
CA VAL A 28 19.81 12.16 14.37
C VAL A 28 19.41 12.37 15.82
N ASP A 29 18.87 11.34 16.48
CA ASP A 29 18.40 11.41 17.86
C ASP A 29 19.56 11.62 18.86
N GLN A 30 20.76 11.12 18.54
CA GLN A 30 21.99 11.40 19.28
C GLN A 30 22.62 12.77 18.92
N GLY A 31 21.96 13.56 18.07
CA GLY A 31 22.41 14.87 17.61
C GLY A 31 23.67 14.85 16.74
N GLN A 32 24.00 13.72 16.12
CA GLN A 32 25.13 13.57 15.20
C GLN A 32 24.66 13.75 13.77
N LYS A 33 25.33 14.67 13.05
CA LYS A 33 25.02 14.92 11.64
C LYS A 33 25.27 13.64 10.84
N ILE A 34 24.26 13.22 10.08
CA ILE A 34 24.34 12.08 9.18
C ILE A 34 23.89 12.48 7.79
N THR A 35 24.71 12.12 6.81
CA THR A 35 24.45 12.31 5.38
C THR A 35 24.20 10.97 4.71
N LEU A 36 23.03 10.82 4.09
CA LEU A 36 22.68 9.74 3.20
C LEU A 36 22.92 10.18 1.76
N PHE A 37 23.92 9.58 1.12
CA PHE A 37 24.10 9.66 -0.32
C PHE A 37 23.17 8.65 -1.00
N SER A 38 22.49 9.07 -2.07
CA SER A 38 21.65 8.16 -2.87
C SER A 38 21.66 8.51 -4.35
N TYR A 39 21.40 7.50 -5.20
CA TYR A 39 21.32 7.70 -6.66
C TYR A 39 19.88 7.87 -7.16
N GLU A 40 18.90 7.49 -6.33
CA GLU A 40 17.47 7.70 -6.51
C GLU A 40 16.87 8.54 -5.37
N ASP A 41 15.64 9.03 -5.58
CA ASP A 41 14.85 9.64 -4.50
C ASP A 41 14.29 8.57 -3.58
N ILE A 42 14.72 8.58 -2.32
CA ILE A 42 14.33 7.60 -1.30
C ILE A 42 13.12 8.11 -0.51
N PRO A 43 11.91 7.55 -0.68
CA PRO A 43 10.67 8.19 -0.23
C PRO A 43 10.45 8.19 1.29
N ASN A 44 11.24 7.43 2.05
CA ASN A 44 11.03 7.18 3.47
C ASN A 44 12.31 7.37 4.33
N VAL A 45 13.12 8.36 3.98
CA VAL A 45 14.28 8.78 4.80
C VAL A 45 13.79 9.43 6.10
N PRO A 46 14.32 9.05 7.28
CA PRO A 46 13.97 9.68 8.54
C PRO A 46 14.24 11.20 8.53
N GLU A 47 13.36 11.96 9.19
CA GLU A 47 13.56 13.41 9.37
C GLU A 47 14.89 13.70 10.08
N GLY A 48 15.57 14.77 9.67
CA GLY A 48 16.87 15.19 10.20
C GLY A 48 18.09 14.58 9.51
N VAL A 49 17.92 13.55 8.68
CA VAL A 49 19.00 13.01 7.84
C VAL A 49 19.25 13.94 6.65
N ILE A 50 20.51 14.30 6.43
CA ILE A 50 20.94 15.12 5.29
C ILE A 50 20.94 14.24 4.04
N ARG A 51 20.37 14.71 2.93
CA ARG A 51 20.28 13.97 1.66
C ARG A 51 21.21 14.63 0.64
N ARG A 52 22.09 13.85 0.01
CA ARG A 52 23.00 14.30 -1.06
C ARG A 52 22.98 13.34 -2.23
N ASP A 53 23.26 13.81 -3.44
CA ASP A 53 23.33 12.93 -4.61
C ASP A 53 24.62 12.12 -4.56
N GLY A 54 24.53 10.80 -4.73
CA GLY A 54 25.70 9.92 -4.81
C GLY A 54 26.67 10.31 -5.92
N ARG A 55 26.16 10.96 -6.99
CA ARG A 55 26.96 11.47 -8.11
C ARG A 55 27.93 12.59 -7.71
N GLU A 56 27.71 13.22 -6.55
CA GLU A 56 28.67 14.17 -5.99
C GLU A 56 29.99 13.50 -5.60
N ILE A 57 29.97 12.19 -5.32
CA ILE A 57 31.15 11.41 -4.93
C ILE A 57 31.68 10.59 -6.11
N ILE A 58 30.80 9.85 -6.79
CA ILE A 58 31.12 9.06 -7.97
C ILE A 58 29.97 9.22 -8.98
N ASP A 59 30.21 9.93 -10.07
CA ASP A 59 29.24 10.03 -11.16
C ASP A 59 29.29 8.76 -12.03
N THR A 60 28.34 7.85 -11.84
CA THR A 60 28.30 6.56 -12.54
C THR A 60 26.90 5.95 -12.53
N ASP A 61 26.61 5.18 -13.59
CA ASP A 61 25.45 4.28 -13.67
C ASP A 61 25.86 2.79 -13.54
N ASP A 62 27.16 2.53 -13.38
CA ASP A 62 27.74 1.19 -13.26
C ASP A 62 28.00 0.82 -11.78
N PHE A 63 26.97 0.28 -11.14
CA PHE A 63 27.02 -0.16 -9.75
C PHE A 63 27.56 -1.59 -9.62
N ILE A 64 28.88 -1.71 -9.45
CA ILE A 64 29.59 -3.01 -9.36
C ILE A 64 29.05 -3.89 -8.22
N LYS A 65 28.79 -5.17 -8.53
CA LYS A 65 28.32 -6.19 -7.57
C LYS A 65 29.20 -7.44 -7.56
N TYR A 66 29.19 -8.16 -6.43
CA TYR A 66 29.72 -9.53 -6.41
C TYR A 66 28.81 -10.47 -7.20
N GLU A 67 29.35 -11.17 -8.19
CA GLU A 67 28.59 -12.06 -9.10
C GLU A 67 27.79 -13.13 -8.35
N LYS A 68 28.36 -13.71 -7.30
CA LYS A 68 27.74 -14.82 -6.55
C LYS A 68 26.68 -14.39 -5.54
N LYS A 69 26.57 -13.10 -5.22
CA LYS A 69 25.76 -12.61 -4.09
C LYS A 69 24.78 -11.49 -4.42
N ASP A 70 24.81 -10.95 -5.64
CA ASP A 70 23.98 -9.82 -6.08
C ASP A 70 23.96 -8.68 -5.02
N SER A 71 25.17 -8.27 -4.62
CA SER A 71 25.38 -7.38 -3.48
C SER A 71 26.20 -6.17 -3.89
N PHE A 72 25.68 -4.97 -3.65
CA PHE A 72 26.33 -3.67 -3.88
C PHE A 72 27.48 -3.36 -2.89
N ALA A 73 27.89 -4.33 -2.07
CA ALA A 73 28.99 -4.17 -1.13
C ALA A 73 30.30 -3.73 -1.80
N LEU A 74 30.60 -4.21 -3.03
CA LEU A 74 31.77 -3.74 -3.79
C LEU A 74 31.68 -2.26 -4.14
N PHE A 75 30.52 -1.84 -4.65
CA PHE A 75 30.30 -0.44 -4.95
C PHE A 75 30.39 0.44 -3.70
N ALA A 76 29.83 -0.01 -2.56
CA ALA A 76 29.96 0.69 -1.28
C ALA A 76 31.41 0.73 -0.76
N ASP A 77 32.20 -0.33 -0.96
CA ASP A 77 33.64 -0.38 -0.65
C ASP A 77 34.43 0.65 -1.47
N TRP A 78 34.07 0.84 -2.74
CA TRP A 78 34.70 1.85 -3.59
C TRP A 78 34.23 3.27 -3.23
N PHE A 79 32.90 3.47 -3.13
CA PHE A 79 32.28 4.75 -2.80
C PHE A 79 32.78 5.32 -1.48
N ARG A 80 32.94 4.49 -0.44
CA ARG A 80 33.37 4.99 0.89
C ARG A 80 34.76 5.63 0.86
N LEU A 81 35.69 5.10 0.05
CA LEU A 81 37.03 5.67 -0.07
C LEU A 81 36.98 7.05 -0.73
N HIS A 82 36.25 7.16 -1.84
CA HIS A 82 36.06 8.44 -2.54
C HIS A 82 35.31 9.45 -1.65
N MET A 83 34.32 9.00 -0.88
CA MET A 83 33.59 9.85 0.06
C MET A 83 34.52 10.44 1.12
N ILE A 84 35.35 9.61 1.76
CA ILE A 84 36.31 10.05 2.78
C ILE A 84 37.34 11.02 2.17
N HIS A 85 37.83 10.73 0.96
CA HIS A 85 38.80 11.59 0.27
C HIS A 85 38.21 12.98 -0.05
N GLN A 86 36.98 13.02 -0.53
CA GLN A 86 36.32 14.27 -0.96
C GLN A 86 35.67 15.05 0.17
N ASN A 87 35.45 14.43 1.34
CA ASN A 87 34.82 15.07 2.50
C ASN A 87 35.71 14.93 3.75
N PRO A 88 36.79 15.75 3.88
CA PRO A 88 37.73 15.65 4.98
C PRO A 88 37.09 15.66 6.37
N GLY A 89 37.40 14.63 7.16
CA GLY A 89 36.90 14.47 8.53
C GLY A 89 35.55 13.76 8.66
N MET A 90 34.88 13.43 7.54
CA MET A 90 33.67 12.61 7.54
C MET A 90 34.01 11.14 7.83
N ILE A 91 33.20 10.49 8.66
CA ILE A 91 33.33 9.05 8.96
C ILE A 91 32.32 8.28 8.10
N TRP A 92 32.77 7.27 7.36
CA TRP A 92 31.87 6.31 6.72
C TRP A 92 31.22 5.39 7.77
N ILE A 93 29.92 5.15 7.61
CA ILE A 93 29.21 4.08 8.29
C ILE A 93 28.35 3.27 7.30
N ASP A 94 28.33 1.95 7.43
CA ASP A 94 27.36 1.12 6.70
C ASP A 94 25.92 1.42 7.19
N THR A 95 24.91 1.30 6.32
CA THR A 95 23.51 1.66 6.65
C THR A 95 22.87 0.78 7.74
N ASP A 96 23.55 -0.28 8.17
CA ASP A 96 23.17 -1.17 9.27
C ASP A 96 24.02 -0.94 10.55
N VAL A 97 24.69 0.20 10.67
CA VAL A 97 25.42 0.62 11.87
C VAL A 97 24.58 1.60 12.69
N TYR A 98 24.23 1.20 13.90
CA TYR A 98 23.45 1.99 14.85
C TYR A 98 24.35 2.89 15.70
N CYS A 99 23.92 4.13 15.95
CA CYS A 99 24.59 5.08 16.84
C CYS A 99 24.15 4.85 18.29
N TYR A 100 25.01 4.26 19.10
CA TYR A 100 24.75 4.09 20.54
C TYR A 100 25.02 5.39 21.31
N ARG A 101 26.09 6.10 20.95
CA ARG A 101 26.41 7.45 21.42
C ARG A 101 27.21 8.20 20.35
N PRO A 102 27.28 9.54 20.40
CA PRO A 102 28.09 10.31 19.48
C PRO A 102 29.52 9.75 19.29
N MET A 103 29.93 9.61 18.03
CA MET A 103 31.30 9.24 17.65
C MET A 103 32.25 10.42 17.88
N GLU A 104 32.78 10.49 19.08
CA GLU A 104 33.68 11.54 19.55
C GLU A 104 35.13 11.06 19.54
N TYR A 105 35.83 11.34 18.45
CA TYR A 105 37.22 10.93 18.24
C TYR A 105 38.10 12.13 17.88
N ASP A 106 39.20 12.31 18.62
CA ASP A 106 40.20 13.35 18.32
C ASP A 106 40.90 13.07 16.97
N SER A 107 41.23 11.80 16.70
CA SER A 107 41.94 11.34 15.50
C SER A 107 41.01 11.16 14.29
N ASP A 108 41.51 11.46 13.08
CA ASP A 108 40.83 11.15 11.82
C ASP A 108 40.82 9.66 11.49
N TYR A 109 41.74 8.89 12.06
CA TYR A 109 41.70 7.43 11.99
C TYR A 109 40.61 6.89 12.93
N VAL A 110 39.52 6.39 12.35
CA VAL A 110 38.36 5.83 13.05
C VAL A 110 37.96 4.50 12.41
N PHE A 111 38.52 3.39 12.90
CA PHE A 111 38.20 2.02 12.48
C PHE A 111 38.53 1.07 13.62
N GLY A 112 37.89 -0.09 13.67
CA GLY A 112 38.00 -1.02 14.81
C GLY A 112 38.28 -2.47 14.42
N PHE A 113 38.76 -3.25 15.38
CA PHE A 113 38.94 -4.69 15.23
C PHE A 113 37.60 -5.42 15.15
N GLU A 114 37.47 -6.36 14.21
CA GLU A 114 36.22 -7.12 14.00
C GLU A 114 36.07 -8.34 14.92
N LEU A 115 37.19 -8.91 15.39
CA LEU A 115 37.23 -10.23 16.02
C LEU A 115 38.10 -10.24 17.30
N PRO A 116 37.73 -11.03 18.34
CA PRO A 116 38.48 -11.07 19.59
C PRO A 116 39.91 -11.58 19.39
N GLY A 117 40.90 -10.82 19.87
CA GLY A 117 42.31 -11.21 19.81
C GLY A 117 42.94 -11.19 18.42
N GLU A 118 42.33 -10.52 17.44
CA GLU A 118 42.70 -10.65 16.02
C GLU A 118 43.33 -9.42 15.34
N TYR A 119 44.05 -9.74 14.27
CA TYR A 119 44.68 -8.87 13.26
C TYR A 119 43.66 -8.05 12.42
N ARG A 120 42.40 -8.49 12.31
CA ARG A 120 41.47 -8.02 11.28
C ARG A 120 40.71 -6.74 11.67
N VAL A 121 40.79 -5.74 10.79
CA VAL A 121 40.08 -4.46 10.87
C VAL A 121 38.87 -4.51 9.94
N ASN A 122 37.71 -4.09 10.44
CA ASN A 122 36.50 -3.97 9.63
C ASN A 122 36.42 -2.59 8.96
N ASN A 123 35.61 -2.45 7.91
CA ASN A 123 35.40 -1.20 7.19
C ASN A 123 33.97 -0.65 7.31
N ALA A 124 33.08 -1.31 8.06
CA ALA A 124 31.71 -0.84 8.30
C ALA A 124 31.64 0.49 9.06
N VAL A 125 32.68 0.82 9.83
CA VAL A 125 32.95 2.17 10.35
C VAL A 125 34.37 2.53 9.92
N LEU A 126 34.52 3.57 9.10
CA LEU A 126 35.81 3.95 8.53
C LEU A 126 35.95 5.47 8.41
N GLY A 127 36.82 6.05 9.23
CA GLY A 127 37.38 7.39 9.08
C GLY A 127 38.87 7.29 8.82
N LEU A 128 39.37 8.07 7.86
CA LEU A 128 40.79 8.24 7.56
C LEU A 128 41.04 9.72 7.29
N PRO A 129 42.26 10.26 7.56
CA PRO A 129 42.63 11.56 7.03
C PRO A 129 42.58 11.53 5.50
N ALA A 130 42.00 12.57 4.90
CA ALA A 130 41.71 12.62 3.45
C ALA A 130 42.97 12.60 2.57
N ASP A 131 44.12 12.98 3.13
CA ASP A 131 45.45 13.03 2.52
C ASP A 131 46.40 11.93 3.04
N SER A 132 45.89 10.97 3.81
CA SER A 132 46.72 9.90 4.39
C SER A 132 47.23 8.91 3.35
N GLU A 133 48.46 8.40 3.58
CA GLU A 133 49.09 7.40 2.72
C GLU A 133 48.24 6.12 2.59
N ILE A 134 47.55 5.73 3.68
CA ILE A 134 46.66 4.56 3.66
C ILE A 134 45.50 4.74 2.67
N LEU A 135 44.85 5.91 2.67
CA LEU A 135 43.73 6.19 1.77
C LEU A 135 44.22 6.28 0.31
N ALA A 136 45.37 6.92 0.08
CA ALA A 136 45.98 6.99 -1.25
C ALA A 136 46.29 5.59 -1.82
N GLN A 137 46.89 4.69 -1.03
CA GLN A 137 47.18 3.32 -1.49
C GLN A 137 45.92 2.47 -1.69
N MET A 138 44.86 2.71 -0.92
CA MET A 138 43.57 2.05 -1.13
C MET A 138 42.90 2.53 -2.42
N LEU A 139 42.87 3.84 -2.65
CA LEU A 139 42.32 4.43 -3.88
C LEU A 139 43.03 3.87 -5.10
N ASP A 140 44.37 3.94 -5.15
CA ASP A 140 45.22 3.38 -6.22
C ASP A 140 44.92 1.89 -6.47
N PHE A 141 44.79 1.10 -5.40
CA PHE A 141 44.46 -0.32 -5.53
C PHE A 141 43.06 -0.58 -6.11
N THR A 142 42.10 0.31 -5.86
CA THR A 142 40.71 0.20 -6.35
C THR A 142 40.47 0.85 -7.72
N GLU A 143 41.43 1.59 -8.27
CA GLU A 143 41.32 2.16 -9.63
C GLU A 143 41.29 1.07 -10.71
N ASP A 144 42.02 -0.03 -10.51
CA ASP A 144 42.00 -1.20 -11.40
C ASP A 144 41.06 -2.29 -10.87
N ARG A 145 39.92 -2.49 -11.57
CA ARG A 145 38.94 -3.55 -11.27
C ARG A 145 39.48 -4.97 -11.48
N PHE A 146 40.65 -5.12 -12.06
CA PHE A 146 41.35 -6.39 -12.27
C PHE A 146 42.59 -6.53 -11.39
N SER A 147 42.74 -5.65 -10.39
CA SER A 147 43.88 -5.66 -9.49
C SER A 147 44.00 -6.99 -8.73
N ILE A 148 45.25 -7.47 -8.60
CA ILE A 148 45.57 -8.70 -7.87
C ILE A 148 45.97 -8.31 -6.45
N ALA A 149 45.07 -8.52 -5.50
CA ALA A 149 45.30 -8.19 -4.10
C ALA A 149 46.58 -8.87 -3.53
N PRO A 150 47.59 -8.11 -3.07
CA PRO A 150 48.84 -8.67 -2.56
C PRO A 150 48.67 -9.45 -1.24
N PHE A 151 47.52 -9.27 -0.58
CA PHE A 151 47.12 -9.93 0.67
C PHE A 151 46.26 -11.18 0.46
N LEU A 152 45.95 -11.57 -0.77
CA LEU A 152 45.32 -12.87 -1.03
C LEU A 152 46.31 -14.03 -0.80
N PRO A 153 45.84 -15.27 -0.55
CA PRO A 153 46.73 -16.43 -0.52
C PRO A 153 47.57 -16.54 -1.80
N LYS A 154 48.87 -16.85 -1.69
CA LYS A 154 49.80 -16.93 -2.84
C LYS A 154 49.32 -17.83 -3.97
N LYS A 155 48.60 -18.92 -3.64
CA LYS A 155 47.97 -19.80 -4.62
C LYS A 155 46.95 -19.04 -5.49
N LYS A 156 46.11 -18.18 -4.88
CA LYS A 156 45.10 -17.40 -5.57
C LYS A 156 45.72 -16.27 -6.40
N GLN A 157 46.77 -15.62 -5.90
CA GLN A 157 47.56 -14.65 -6.67
C GLN A 157 48.07 -15.27 -7.97
N ARG A 158 48.73 -16.43 -7.89
CA ARG A 158 49.24 -17.17 -9.07
C ARG A 158 48.14 -17.59 -10.04
N GLU A 159 46.98 -17.98 -9.53
CA GLU A 159 45.80 -18.31 -10.36
C GLU A 159 45.34 -17.08 -11.17
N MET A 160 45.25 -15.92 -10.51
CA MET A 160 44.86 -14.66 -11.15
C MET A 160 45.92 -14.15 -12.13
N GLU A 161 47.21 -14.28 -11.79
CA GLU A 161 48.33 -13.94 -12.68
C GLU A 161 48.32 -14.80 -13.95
N LYS A 162 48.08 -16.11 -13.81
CA LYS A 162 47.96 -17.03 -14.95
C LYS A 162 46.74 -16.68 -15.81
N ALA A 163 45.60 -16.37 -15.20
CA ALA A 163 44.40 -15.96 -15.91
C ALA A 163 44.63 -14.65 -16.70
N ARG A 164 45.28 -13.66 -16.06
CA ARG A 164 45.71 -12.40 -16.72
C ARG A 164 46.66 -12.65 -17.89
N ALA A 165 47.69 -13.48 -17.71
CA ALA A 165 48.63 -13.84 -18.77
C ALA A 165 47.97 -14.58 -19.94
N ALA A 166 46.87 -15.30 -19.68
CA ALA A 166 46.04 -15.94 -20.70
C ALA A 166 45.00 -15.00 -21.35
N GLY A 167 45.06 -13.68 -21.10
CA GLY A 167 44.13 -12.70 -21.64
C GLY A 167 42.73 -12.73 -21.01
N LYS A 168 42.59 -13.38 -19.85
CA LYS A 168 41.32 -13.50 -19.10
C LYS A 168 41.52 -13.04 -17.64
N PRO A 169 41.83 -11.75 -17.40
CA PRO A 169 41.99 -11.26 -16.03
C PRO A 169 40.70 -11.43 -15.24
N MET A 170 40.82 -11.73 -13.95
CA MET A 170 39.69 -11.93 -13.05
C MET A 170 39.17 -10.59 -12.56
N HIS A 171 37.92 -10.27 -12.86
CA HIS A 171 37.30 -9.03 -12.41
C HIS A 171 37.03 -9.08 -10.90
N VAL A 172 37.02 -7.93 -10.22
CA VAL A 172 36.78 -7.84 -8.77
C VAL A 172 35.46 -8.50 -8.33
N SER A 173 34.43 -8.53 -9.21
CA SER A 173 33.15 -9.22 -8.96
C SER A 173 33.30 -10.73 -8.74
N GLU A 174 34.36 -11.34 -9.28
CA GLU A 174 34.68 -12.77 -9.19
C GLU A 174 35.61 -13.10 -8.01
N GLN A 175 36.23 -12.08 -7.42
CA GLN A 175 37.21 -12.22 -6.34
C GLN A 175 36.54 -12.53 -4.98
N PRO A 176 37.32 -12.99 -3.96
CA PRO A 176 36.78 -13.28 -2.63
C PRO A 176 36.09 -12.08 -1.97
N TRP A 177 35.07 -12.37 -1.16
CA TRP A 177 34.34 -11.35 -0.41
C TRP A 177 35.26 -10.55 0.52
N GLY A 178 35.14 -9.23 0.44
CA GLY A 178 35.86 -8.28 1.28
C GLY A 178 37.23 -7.90 0.75
N VAL A 179 37.55 -8.24 -0.51
CA VAL A 179 38.84 -7.89 -1.13
C VAL A 179 39.08 -6.39 -1.16
N TRP A 180 38.09 -5.58 -1.53
CA TRP A 180 38.11 -4.11 -1.43
C TRP A 180 37.59 -3.57 -0.10
N GLY A 181 37.17 -4.46 0.80
CA GLY A 181 36.63 -4.09 2.10
C GLY A 181 37.58 -4.43 3.24
N PRO A 182 37.16 -5.25 4.22
CA PRO A 182 37.94 -5.50 5.44
C PRO A 182 39.32 -6.13 5.17
N MET A 183 39.50 -6.91 4.08
CA MET A 183 40.81 -7.50 3.78
C MET A 183 41.84 -6.44 3.38
N MET A 184 41.45 -5.50 2.52
CA MET A 184 42.29 -4.38 2.10
C MET A 184 42.59 -3.44 3.27
N VAL A 185 41.56 -3.06 4.04
CA VAL A 185 41.75 -2.20 5.22
C VAL A 185 42.73 -2.80 6.19
N THR A 186 42.53 -4.08 6.51
CA THR A 186 43.47 -4.82 7.36
C THR A 186 44.89 -4.78 6.78
N HIS A 187 45.08 -5.12 5.50
CA HIS A 187 46.42 -5.17 4.91
C HIS A 187 47.18 -3.84 5.07
N TYR A 188 46.57 -2.72 4.67
CA TYR A 188 47.26 -1.43 4.68
C TYR A 188 47.45 -0.86 6.08
N VAL A 189 46.52 -1.11 7.03
CA VAL A 189 46.73 -0.76 8.45
C VAL A 189 48.02 -1.41 8.98
N HIS A 190 48.23 -2.69 8.67
CA HIS A 190 49.41 -3.40 9.16
C HIS A 190 50.68 -3.06 8.39
N LYS A 191 50.59 -2.93 7.06
CA LYS A 191 51.72 -2.55 6.19
C LYS A 191 52.30 -1.19 6.59
N LEU A 192 51.46 -0.25 7.04
CA LEU A 192 51.84 1.12 7.39
C LEU A 192 52.03 1.34 8.90
N GLY A 193 51.93 0.30 9.74
CA GLY A 193 52.17 0.44 11.18
C GLY A 193 51.10 1.24 11.93
N LEU A 194 49.85 1.23 11.46
CA LEU A 194 48.75 2.06 11.98
C LEU A 194 47.91 1.36 13.08
N GLN A 195 48.35 0.21 13.59
CA GLN A 195 47.60 -0.60 14.56
C GLN A 195 47.25 0.16 15.84
N LYS A 196 48.11 1.10 16.27
CA LYS A 196 47.88 1.96 17.44
C LYS A 196 46.64 2.86 17.33
N HIS A 197 46.11 3.06 16.13
CA HIS A 197 44.91 3.87 15.88
C HIS A 197 43.63 3.03 15.83
N VAL A 198 43.74 1.69 15.77
CA VAL A 198 42.59 0.79 15.68
C VAL A 198 41.85 0.79 17.02
N GLN A 199 40.56 1.08 16.98
CA GLN A 199 39.68 1.02 18.14
C GLN A 199 39.48 -0.43 18.61
N PRO A 200 39.30 -0.66 19.92
CA PRO A 200 39.00 -1.99 20.44
C PRO A 200 37.65 -2.50 19.90
N ILE A 201 37.46 -3.82 19.95
CA ILE A 201 36.29 -4.49 19.37
C ILE A 201 34.96 -3.96 19.93
N ASP A 202 34.93 -3.62 21.22
CA ASP A 202 33.75 -3.13 21.93
C ASP A 202 33.34 -1.71 21.52
N ALA A 203 34.17 -0.98 20.76
CA ALA A 203 33.84 0.34 20.24
C ALA A 203 32.70 0.31 19.20
N PHE A 204 32.74 -0.66 18.29
CA PHE A 204 31.80 -0.77 17.16
C PHE A 204 31.19 -2.17 16.98
N TYR A 205 31.89 -3.21 17.44
CA TYR A 205 31.56 -4.63 17.21
C TYR A 205 31.48 -5.45 18.50
N PRO A 206 30.88 -4.95 19.60
CA PRO A 206 30.75 -5.72 20.86
C PRO A 206 29.95 -7.02 20.66
N ILE A 207 29.14 -7.08 19.60
CA ILE A 207 28.51 -8.30 19.10
C ILE A 207 29.07 -8.60 17.71
N THR A 208 29.89 -9.64 17.64
CA THR A 208 30.54 -10.08 16.40
C THR A 208 29.54 -10.63 15.38
N PHE A 209 29.95 -10.75 14.11
CA PHE A 209 29.13 -11.37 13.07
C PHE A 209 28.65 -12.79 13.45
N ARG A 210 29.46 -13.57 14.18
CA ARG A 210 29.08 -14.92 14.64
C ARG A 210 27.95 -14.89 15.66
N GLU A 211 27.91 -13.83 16.46
CA GLU A 211 26.96 -13.64 17.56
C GLU A 211 25.82 -12.69 17.23
N ARG A 212 25.75 -12.19 15.98
CA ARG A 212 24.77 -11.21 15.50
C ARG A 212 23.31 -11.48 15.86
N THR A 213 22.94 -12.74 16.11
CA THR A 213 21.58 -13.10 16.51
C THR A 213 21.25 -12.75 17.96
N LYS A 214 22.23 -12.32 18.77
CA LYS A 214 22.00 -11.74 20.11
C LYS A 214 21.08 -10.52 20.05
N PHE A 215 21.08 -9.74 18.95
CA PHE A 215 20.14 -8.63 18.78
C PHE A 215 18.66 -9.06 18.72
N LEU A 216 18.40 -10.34 18.41
CA LEU A 216 17.05 -10.94 18.42
C LEU A 216 16.68 -11.52 19.79
N ARG A 217 17.57 -11.43 20.77
CA ARG A 217 17.38 -11.91 22.15
C ARG A 217 17.02 -10.76 23.09
N PRO A 218 16.53 -11.06 24.31
CA PRO A 218 16.21 -10.04 25.30
C PRO A 218 17.36 -9.08 25.58
N THR A 219 17.01 -7.85 25.93
CA THR A 219 17.94 -6.72 26.13
C THR A 219 19.07 -7.03 27.12
N GLU A 220 18.79 -7.81 28.16
CA GLU A 220 19.76 -8.29 29.15
C GLU A 220 20.87 -9.19 28.56
N THR A 221 20.69 -9.72 27.35
CA THR A 221 21.73 -10.47 26.62
C THR A 221 22.74 -9.54 25.94
N VAL A 222 22.33 -8.30 25.65
CA VAL A 222 23.12 -7.32 24.88
C VAL A 222 23.78 -6.29 25.80
N GLN A 223 23.05 -5.76 26.79
CA GLN A 223 23.55 -4.68 27.65
C GLN A 223 24.90 -4.98 28.32
N PRO A 224 25.17 -6.19 28.86
CA PRO A 224 26.47 -6.49 29.49
C PRO A 224 27.66 -6.48 28.53
N LEU A 225 27.42 -6.49 27.21
CA LEU A 225 28.46 -6.44 26.19
C LEU A 225 28.82 -5.00 25.78
N LEU A 226 28.01 -4.02 26.20
CA LEU A 226 28.23 -2.61 25.89
C LEU A 226 29.12 -1.99 26.97
N THR A 227 30.12 -1.23 26.57
CA THR A 227 31.08 -0.60 27.46
C THR A 227 31.09 0.92 27.27
N GLU A 228 31.86 1.63 28.09
CA GLU A 228 32.13 3.06 27.90
C GLU A 228 32.79 3.37 26.54
N ASN A 229 33.46 2.39 25.92
CA ASN A 229 34.08 2.54 24.60
C ASN A 229 33.07 2.46 23.45
N THR A 230 31.91 1.82 23.67
CA THR A 230 30.92 1.58 22.61
C THR A 230 30.34 2.91 22.12
N THR A 231 30.58 3.25 20.86
CA THR A 231 29.92 4.39 20.16
C THR A 231 28.89 3.92 19.15
N ALA A 232 29.11 2.75 18.55
CA ALA A 232 28.21 2.21 17.55
C ALA A 232 28.03 0.70 17.69
N LEU A 233 26.97 0.21 17.05
CA LEU A 233 26.65 -1.21 16.98
C LEU A 233 26.43 -1.59 15.52
N HIS A 234 27.29 -2.44 14.96
CA HIS A 234 27.00 -3.04 13.67
C HIS A 234 25.87 -4.08 13.84
N LEU A 235 24.66 -3.77 13.35
CA LEU A 235 23.48 -4.63 13.52
C LEU A 235 23.44 -5.81 12.54
N TRP A 236 24.35 -5.80 11.56
CA TRP A 236 24.52 -6.82 10.52
C TRP A 236 23.26 -7.08 9.70
N ALA A 237 23.17 -6.55 8.47
CA ALA A 237 22.05 -6.71 7.54
C ALA A 237 21.76 -8.18 7.18
N SER A 238 22.68 -9.11 7.49
CA SER A 238 22.43 -10.54 7.44
C SER A 238 21.32 -11.02 8.41
N ASN A 239 21.07 -10.30 9.50
CA ASN A 239 19.95 -10.54 10.42
C ASN A 239 18.58 -10.40 9.74
N LYS A 240 18.47 -9.60 8.66
CA LYS A 240 17.23 -9.46 7.89
C LYS A 240 16.68 -10.78 7.37
N LYS A 241 17.57 -11.74 7.02
CA LYS A 241 17.15 -13.09 6.61
C LYS A 241 16.44 -13.83 7.75
N GLN A 242 16.98 -13.73 8.96
CA GLN A 242 16.41 -14.39 10.13
C GLN A 242 15.08 -13.73 10.54
N LEU A 243 15.05 -12.40 10.57
CA LEU A 243 13.85 -11.61 10.83
C LEU A 243 12.73 -11.95 9.84
N GLY A 244 13.02 -11.93 8.54
CA GLY A 244 12.05 -12.28 7.51
C GLY A 244 11.58 -13.73 7.57
N ASN A 245 12.48 -14.69 7.85
CA ASN A 245 12.13 -16.10 7.82
C ASN A 245 11.32 -16.57 9.02
N MET A 246 11.58 -16.04 10.22
CA MET A 246 10.97 -16.59 11.44
C MET A 246 10.36 -15.54 12.37
N HIS A 247 10.37 -14.27 11.98
CA HIS A 247 9.71 -13.18 12.69
C HIS A 247 8.90 -12.27 11.76
N HIS A 248 8.54 -12.76 10.57
CA HIS A 248 7.73 -12.02 9.59
C HIS A 248 8.30 -10.62 9.24
N GLY A 249 9.62 -10.49 9.27
CA GLY A 249 10.32 -9.24 8.97
C GLY A 249 10.26 -8.20 10.09
N LEU A 250 9.72 -8.54 11.26
CA LEU A 250 9.58 -7.65 12.41
C LEU A 250 10.62 -7.98 13.49
N PRO A 251 10.98 -7.01 14.36
CA PRO A 251 11.76 -7.29 15.54
C PRO A 251 10.98 -8.21 16.50
N PRO A 252 11.59 -9.28 17.03
CA PRO A 252 10.93 -10.15 18.02
C PRO A 252 10.55 -9.36 19.28
N LYS A 253 9.35 -9.54 19.80
CA LYS A 253 8.90 -8.81 21.00
C LYS A 253 9.81 -9.08 22.20
N GLY A 254 10.16 -8.01 22.92
CA GLY A 254 11.08 -8.07 24.06
C GLY A 254 12.55 -8.25 23.68
N SER A 255 12.89 -8.35 22.39
CA SER A 255 14.29 -8.39 21.96
C SER A 255 14.96 -7.02 22.01
N TYR A 256 16.29 -7.00 21.90
CA TYR A 256 17.03 -5.74 21.77
C TYR A 256 16.62 -4.93 20.54
N PHE A 257 16.33 -5.58 19.39
CA PHE A 257 15.76 -4.84 18.25
C PHE A 257 14.40 -4.21 18.57
N ASP A 258 13.52 -4.89 19.31
CA ASP A 258 12.22 -4.34 19.73
C ASP A 258 12.40 -3.16 20.69
N PHE A 259 13.38 -3.22 21.59
CA PHE A 259 13.80 -2.09 22.42
C PHE A 259 14.25 -0.91 21.56
N LEU A 260 15.17 -1.12 20.62
CA LEU A 260 15.72 -0.05 19.77
C LEU A 260 14.66 0.63 18.90
N VAL A 261 13.76 -0.12 18.26
CA VAL A 261 12.71 0.51 17.44
C VAL A 261 11.72 1.32 18.28
N LYS A 262 11.47 0.89 19.53
CA LYS A 262 10.61 1.64 20.47
C LYS A 262 11.28 2.93 20.93
N GLU A 263 12.57 2.85 21.27
CA GLU A 263 13.39 4.01 21.67
C GLU A 263 13.33 5.11 20.61
N HIS A 264 13.45 4.73 19.33
CA HIS A 264 13.45 5.66 18.21
C HIS A 264 12.08 5.87 17.56
N GLY A 265 10.98 5.37 18.14
CA GLY A 265 9.64 5.56 17.57
C GLY A 265 9.47 5.01 16.14
N ILE A 266 10.27 4.02 15.73
CA ILE A 266 10.18 3.38 14.41
C ILE A 266 9.04 2.37 14.43
N ASN A 267 8.16 2.42 13.42
CA ASN A 267 7.12 1.41 13.19
C ASN A 267 7.58 0.40 12.13
N PRO A 268 8.00 -0.81 12.50
CA PRO A 268 8.61 -1.75 11.55
C PRO A 268 7.66 -2.22 10.44
N ALA A 269 6.35 -2.20 10.68
CA ALA A 269 5.34 -2.61 9.70
C ALA A 269 5.18 -1.60 8.55
N LEU A 270 5.55 -0.32 8.74
CA LEU A 270 5.47 0.71 7.70
C LEU A 270 6.70 0.73 6.77
N ALA A 271 7.80 0.13 7.20
CA ALA A 271 9.04 0.00 6.43
C ALA A 271 9.51 -1.47 6.45
N PRO A 272 8.73 -2.40 5.88
CA PRO A 272 9.01 -3.83 6.01
C PRO A 272 10.34 -4.22 5.37
N ILE A 273 10.98 -5.25 5.93
CA ILE A 273 12.09 -5.93 5.26
C ILE A 273 11.50 -6.63 4.03
N LYS A 274 11.85 -6.16 2.82
CA LYS A 274 11.20 -6.64 1.60
C LYS A 274 11.65 -8.02 1.14
N ALA A 275 12.97 -8.23 1.09
CA ALA A 275 13.55 -9.46 0.58
C ALA A 275 14.96 -9.69 1.13
N ARG A 276 15.37 -10.96 1.20
CA ARG A 276 16.77 -11.33 1.44
C ARG A 276 17.08 -12.72 0.91
N GLY A 277 18.17 -12.84 0.14
CA GLY A 277 18.65 -14.14 -0.36
C GLY A 277 17.69 -14.82 -1.34
N GLY A 278 17.10 -14.05 -2.25
CA GLY A 278 16.16 -14.54 -3.28
C GLY A 278 14.72 -14.72 -2.81
N LYS A 279 14.42 -14.64 -1.50
CA LYS A 279 13.06 -14.72 -0.96
C LYS A 279 12.48 -13.32 -0.75
N ALA A 280 11.34 -13.04 -1.38
CA ALA A 280 10.50 -11.88 -1.07
C ALA A 280 9.54 -12.22 0.09
N TYR A 281 9.35 -11.27 1.00
CA TYR A 281 8.47 -11.39 2.16
C TYR A 281 7.12 -10.72 1.87
N ASP A 282 6.04 -11.18 2.50
CA ASP A 282 4.67 -10.70 2.22
C ASP A 282 4.49 -9.20 2.55
N GLY A 283 5.15 -8.68 3.59
CA GLY A 283 5.09 -7.25 3.93
C GLY A 283 5.51 -6.32 2.79
N ALA A 284 6.36 -6.78 1.85
CA ALA A 284 6.75 -5.99 0.68
C ALA A 284 5.56 -5.61 -0.22
N LEU A 285 4.44 -6.33 -0.14
CA LEU A 285 3.24 -6.08 -0.94
C LEU A 285 2.57 -4.74 -0.62
N ILE A 286 2.96 -4.06 0.47
CA ILE A 286 2.48 -2.71 0.78
C ILE A 286 2.81 -1.69 -0.32
N ASP A 287 3.88 -1.92 -1.07
CA ASP A 287 4.28 -1.05 -2.19
C ASP A 287 3.40 -1.26 -3.44
N GLU A 288 2.68 -2.37 -3.50
CA GLU A 288 1.77 -2.72 -4.61
C GLU A 288 0.38 -2.10 -4.44
N ILE A 289 0.15 -1.39 -3.33
CA ILE A 289 -1.10 -0.70 -3.03
C ILE A 289 -1.04 0.75 -3.51
N ALA A 290 -1.82 1.05 -4.55
CA ALA A 290 -1.98 2.40 -5.07
C ALA A 290 -3.17 3.17 -4.46
N ALA A 291 -3.99 2.52 -3.61
CA ALA A 291 -5.17 3.15 -3.02
C ALA A 291 -4.79 4.19 -1.96
N GLU A 292 -5.47 5.35 -1.96
CA GLU A 292 -5.29 6.39 -0.95
C GLU A 292 -5.89 6.00 0.40
N SER A 293 -6.94 5.18 0.40
CA SER A 293 -7.59 4.65 1.60
C SER A 293 -7.94 3.18 1.44
N ILE A 294 -7.78 2.43 2.54
CA ILE A 294 -8.24 1.04 2.70
C ILE A 294 -9.08 1.01 3.97
N ASP A 295 -10.33 0.56 3.88
CA ASP A 295 -11.23 0.48 5.02
C ASP A 295 -11.24 -0.93 5.63
N SER A 296 -11.04 -1.97 4.81
CA SER A 296 -11.04 -3.37 5.26
C SER A 296 -10.17 -4.31 4.43
N VAL A 297 -9.61 -5.33 5.09
CA VAL A 297 -8.73 -6.34 4.50
C VAL A 297 -9.09 -7.74 4.99
N ALA A 298 -8.79 -8.78 4.19
CA ALA A 298 -9.02 -10.17 4.59
C ALA A 298 -7.90 -11.12 4.17
N ASP A 299 -7.68 -12.19 4.94
CA ASP A 299 -6.82 -13.33 4.57
C ASP A 299 -7.62 -14.65 4.60
N LEU A 300 -7.47 -15.45 3.54
CA LEU A 300 -8.11 -16.75 3.34
C LEU A 300 -7.25 -17.93 3.79
N SER A 301 -5.93 -17.77 3.84
CA SER A 301 -4.97 -18.87 3.95
C SER A 301 -3.94 -18.69 5.06
N GLY A 302 -3.90 -17.52 5.69
CA GLY A 302 -3.01 -17.20 6.81
C GLY A 302 -1.59 -16.83 6.40
N GLY A 303 -1.33 -16.68 5.09
CA GLY A 303 -0.02 -16.44 4.51
C GLY A 303 0.41 -14.96 4.44
N ALA A 304 -0.45 -14.01 4.80
CA ALA A 304 -0.23 -12.58 4.59
C ALA A 304 -0.08 -11.77 5.90
N ARG A 305 0.46 -12.40 6.96
CA ARG A 305 0.57 -11.83 8.32
C ARG A 305 1.17 -10.43 8.37
N SER A 306 2.39 -10.27 7.87
CA SER A 306 3.08 -8.97 7.93
C SER A 306 2.45 -7.96 6.98
N PHE A 307 1.86 -8.41 5.88
CA PHE A 307 1.16 -7.54 4.94
C PHE A 307 -0.12 -6.96 5.52
N LEU A 308 -1.00 -7.77 6.12
CA LEU A 308 -2.22 -7.27 6.77
C LEU A 308 -1.89 -6.34 7.95
N LEU A 309 -0.84 -6.64 8.71
CA LEU A 309 -0.36 -5.73 9.75
C LEU A 309 0.10 -4.39 9.17
N ALA A 310 0.86 -4.40 8.08
CA ALA A 310 1.31 -3.18 7.39
C ALA A 310 0.12 -2.35 6.88
N LEU A 311 -0.89 -3.00 6.28
CA LEU A 311 -2.13 -2.35 5.83
C LEU A 311 -2.88 -1.71 7.01
N HIS A 312 -3.04 -2.44 8.11
CA HIS A 312 -3.68 -1.89 9.31
C HIS A 312 -2.89 -0.72 9.90
N HIS A 313 -1.57 -0.81 9.98
CA HIS A 313 -0.75 0.28 10.51
C HIS A 313 -0.74 1.52 9.62
N LYS A 314 -0.87 1.34 8.30
CA LYS A 314 -0.85 2.42 7.32
C LYS A 314 -2.22 3.08 7.15
N TYR A 315 -3.29 2.29 7.10
CA TYR A 315 -4.63 2.74 6.73
C TYR A 315 -5.67 2.59 7.85
N ASP A 316 -5.29 2.03 9.01
CA ASP A 316 -6.18 1.80 10.17
C ASP A 316 -7.47 1.05 9.77
N CYS A 317 -7.31 0.05 8.89
CA CYS A 317 -8.38 -0.74 8.30
C CYS A 317 -8.82 -1.92 9.18
N ASP A 318 -10.07 -2.38 9.06
CA ASP A 318 -10.53 -3.61 9.73
C ASP A 318 -9.90 -4.86 9.12
N ILE A 319 -9.57 -5.85 9.97
CA ILE A 319 -8.98 -7.11 9.55
C ILE A 319 -10.00 -8.25 9.66
N LYS A 320 -10.11 -9.06 8.61
CA LYS A 320 -10.92 -10.28 8.59
C LYS A 320 -10.06 -11.52 8.36
N LEU A 321 -10.15 -12.48 9.28
CA LEU A 321 -9.54 -13.78 9.12
C LEU A 321 -10.62 -14.77 8.72
N ILE A 322 -10.59 -15.25 7.48
CA ILE A 322 -11.66 -16.10 6.95
C ILE A 322 -11.34 -17.56 7.30
N ASN A 323 -12.12 -18.12 8.22
CA ASN A 323 -11.87 -19.43 8.80
C ASN A 323 -12.36 -20.56 7.86
N THR A 324 -11.58 -20.83 6.81
CA THR A 324 -11.92 -21.80 5.77
C THR A 324 -10.95 -22.98 5.71
N ASN A 325 -11.48 -24.16 5.36
CA ASN A 325 -10.68 -25.35 5.12
C ASN A 325 -10.13 -25.39 3.66
N PRO A 326 -9.26 -26.35 3.31
CA PRO A 326 -8.74 -26.51 1.95
C PRO A 326 -9.78 -26.74 0.82
N ARG A 327 -11.05 -26.96 1.16
CA ARG A 327 -12.19 -27.09 0.23
C ARG A 327 -13.00 -25.81 0.08
N GLY A 328 -12.60 -24.71 0.72
CA GLY A 328 -13.33 -23.44 0.68
C GLY A 328 -14.57 -23.43 1.57
N GLU A 329 -14.72 -24.41 2.46
CA GLU A 329 -15.86 -24.49 3.38
C GLU A 329 -15.51 -23.74 4.67
N LEU A 330 -16.40 -22.86 5.13
CA LEU A 330 -16.23 -22.15 6.40
C LEU A 330 -16.43 -23.10 7.58
N GLN A 331 -15.58 -22.97 8.60
CA GLN A 331 -15.55 -23.87 9.75
C GLN A 331 -16.05 -23.16 11.01
N ALA A 332 -16.77 -23.92 11.85
CA ALA A 332 -17.18 -23.46 13.18
C ALA A 332 -15.99 -23.43 14.14
N GLU A 333 -15.09 -24.40 14.04
CA GLU A 333 -13.85 -24.47 14.80
C GLU A 333 -12.71 -23.79 14.04
N ASP A 334 -11.85 -23.10 14.78
CA ASP A 334 -10.74 -22.34 14.20
C ASP A 334 -9.72 -23.27 13.54
N GLN A 335 -9.32 -22.94 12.31
CA GLN A 335 -8.14 -23.54 11.71
C GLN A 335 -6.89 -23.20 12.53
N ASP A 336 -5.90 -24.09 12.53
CA ASP A 336 -4.68 -23.98 13.34
C ASP A 336 -3.91 -22.66 13.17
N TRP A 337 -4.09 -21.98 12.04
CA TRP A 337 -3.42 -20.73 11.75
C TRP A 337 -4.10 -19.49 12.37
N ILE A 338 -5.40 -19.57 12.73
CA ILE A 338 -6.19 -18.42 13.20
C ILE A 338 -5.65 -17.89 14.52
N ALA A 339 -5.54 -18.72 15.56
CA ALA A 339 -5.12 -18.26 16.87
C ALA A 339 -3.68 -17.67 16.88
N PRO A 340 -2.67 -18.31 16.24
CA PRO A 340 -1.34 -17.71 16.10
C PRO A 340 -1.34 -16.40 15.29
N TYR A 341 -2.20 -16.28 14.27
CA TYR A 341 -2.31 -15.07 13.46
C TYR A 341 -2.94 -13.93 14.27
N SER A 342 -4.07 -14.16 14.94
CA SER A 342 -4.70 -13.17 15.82
C SER A 342 -3.74 -12.71 16.92
N LYS A 343 -3.03 -13.66 17.55
CA LYS A 343 -1.99 -13.32 18.54
C LYS A 343 -0.87 -12.47 17.94
N PHE A 344 -0.40 -12.81 16.74
CA PHE A 344 0.61 -12.01 16.05
C PHE A 344 0.13 -10.57 15.81
N LEU A 345 -1.12 -10.37 15.41
CA LEU A 345 -1.69 -9.04 15.19
C LEU A 345 -1.80 -8.26 16.51
N THR A 346 -2.34 -8.87 17.56
CA THR A 346 -2.52 -8.19 18.86
C THR A 346 -1.19 -7.88 19.56
N ASP A 347 -0.21 -8.80 19.49
CA ASP A 347 1.17 -8.55 19.97
C ASP A 347 1.83 -7.38 19.23
N ASN A 348 1.33 -7.03 18.04
CA ASN A 348 1.81 -5.92 17.21
C ASN A 348 0.86 -4.72 17.17
N GLU A 349 0.08 -4.51 18.23
CA GLU A 349 -0.76 -3.31 18.44
C GLU A 349 -1.99 -3.18 17.54
N VAL A 350 -2.51 -4.29 17.03
CA VAL A 350 -3.86 -4.33 16.46
C VAL A 350 -4.88 -4.53 17.58
N ASP A 351 -5.89 -3.66 17.64
CA ASP A 351 -7.00 -3.81 18.58
C ASP A 351 -7.80 -5.10 18.28
N PRO A 352 -8.01 -6.00 19.25
CA PRO A 352 -8.82 -7.20 19.07
C PRO A 352 -10.21 -6.94 18.49
N GLU A 353 -10.85 -5.80 18.79
CA GLU A 353 -12.19 -5.47 18.27
C GLU A 353 -12.17 -5.18 16.76
N ARG A 354 -11.00 -4.88 16.19
CA ARG A 354 -10.78 -4.65 14.76
C ARG A 354 -10.43 -5.94 14.00
N ILE A 355 -10.43 -7.09 14.68
CA ILE A 355 -10.13 -8.40 14.09
C ILE A 355 -11.41 -9.27 14.12
N GLU A 356 -12.03 -9.48 12.96
CA GLU A 356 -13.17 -10.39 12.81
C GLU A 356 -12.69 -11.76 12.30
N VAL A 357 -13.00 -12.84 13.02
CA VAL A 357 -12.86 -14.21 12.49
C VAL A 357 -14.18 -14.64 11.85
N VAL A 358 -14.18 -14.79 10.53
CA VAL A 358 -15.38 -15.09 9.74
C VAL A 358 -15.59 -16.61 9.67
N ARG A 359 -16.67 -17.08 10.31
CA ARG A 359 -17.05 -18.52 10.40
C ARG A 359 -18.36 -18.88 9.70
N ASP A 360 -19.12 -17.88 9.26
CA ASP A 360 -20.42 -18.04 8.60
C ASP A 360 -20.42 -17.33 7.25
N ALA A 361 -20.92 -17.98 6.21
CA ALA A 361 -21.01 -17.44 4.87
C ALA A 361 -21.83 -16.14 4.82
N LYS A 362 -22.83 -16.00 5.71
CA LYS A 362 -23.63 -14.78 5.85
C LYS A 362 -22.83 -13.57 6.33
N ARG A 363 -21.63 -13.79 6.88
CA ARG A 363 -20.71 -12.75 7.37
C ARG A 363 -19.63 -12.41 6.35
N LEU A 364 -19.54 -13.14 5.23
CA LEU A 364 -18.70 -12.73 4.10
C LEU A 364 -19.20 -11.38 3.57
N ARG A 365 -18.28 -10.44 3.42
CA ARG A 365 -18.55 -9.09 2.94
C ARG A 365 -17.39 -8.66 2.04
N PRO A 366 -17.65 -7.77 1.06
CA PRO A 366 -16.59 -7.19 0.26
C PRO A 366 -15.52 -6.50 1.12
N VAL A 367 -14.26 -6.64 0.73
CA VAL A 367 -13.09 -5.99 1.35
C VAL A 367 -12.22 -5.31 0.30
N ASP A 368 -11.46 -4.28 0.68
CA ASP A 368 -10.62 -3.55 -0.28
C ASP A 368 -9.37 -4.36 -0.67
N VAL A 369 -8.83 -5.17 0.25
CA VAL A 369 -7.73 -6.10 -0.03
C VAL A 369 -8.07 -7.53 0.42
N LEU A 370 -8.01 -8.49 -0.50
CA LEU A 370 -8.16 -9.92 -0.22
C LEU A 370 -6.82 -10.64 -0.41
N CYS A 371 -6.40 -11.45 0.56
CA CYS A 371 -5.17 -12.22 0.50
C CYS A 371 -5.44 -13.72 0.39
N ASN A 372 -4.72 -14.37 -0.52
CA ASN A 372 -4.73 -15.80 -0.81
C ASN A 372 -3.30 -16.29 -1.07
N LEU A 373 -2.37 -15.89 -0.21
CA LEU A 373 -0.96 -16.28 -0.33
C LEU A 373 -0.77 -17.72 0.15
N GLU A 374 0.01 -18.52 -0.58
CA GLU A 374 0.14 -19.96 -0.31
C GLU A 374 -1.21 -20.70 -0.20
N GLY A 375 -2.25 -20.23 -0.91
CA GLY A 375 -3.64 -20.68 -0.76
C GLY A 375 -4.22 -21.41 -1.98
N PHE A 376 -5.43 -21.03 -2.39
CA PHE A 376 -6.12 -21.60 -3.55
C PHE A 376 -5.43 -21.21 -4.86
N GLY A 377 -4.99 -22.20 -5.64
CA GLY A 377 -4.17 -21.97 -6.85
C GLY A 377 -2.67 -22.22 -6.63
N ASP A 378 -2.25 -22.41 -5.38
CA ASP A 378 -0.92 -22.93 -5.02
C ASP A 378 -1.03 -24.25 -4.23
N LYS A 379 -1.42 -24.20 -2.95
CA LYS A 379 -1.57 -25.38 -2.07
C LYS A 379 -2.93 -26.06 -2.22
N PHE A 380 -3.98 -25.29 -2.52
CA PHE A 380 -5.35 -25.79 -2.60
C PHE A 380 -5.92 -25.65 -4.02
N LYS A 381 -6.97 -26.42 -4.35
CA LYS A 381 -7.57 -26.37 -5.69
C LYS A 381 -8.25 -25.03 -5.92
N VAL A 382 -7.88 -24.33 -6.99
CA VAL A 382 -8.35 -22.96 -7.29
C VAL A 382 -9.87 -22.83 -7.39
N ARG A 383 -10.58 -23.87 -7.85
CA ARG A 383 -12.05 -23.86 -7.98
C ARG A 383 -12.81 -23.57 -6.69
N PHE A 384 -12.19 -23.78 -5.53
CA PHE A 384 -12.78 -23.52 -4.22
C PHE A 384 -12.66 -22.05 -3.79
N LEU A 385 -11.96 -21.22 -4.59
CA LEU A 385 -11.86 -19.77 -4.38
C LEU A 385 -13.15 -19.03 -4.78
N THR A 386 -14.03 -19.66 -5.59
CA THR A 386 -15.23 -19.04 -6.17
C THR A 386 -16.11 -18.29 -5.16
N PRO A 387 -16.48 -18.86 -3.99
CA PRO A 387 -17.34 -18.15 -3.03
C PRO A 387 -16.72 -16.83 -2.55
N PHE A 388 -15.39 -16.78 -2.42
CA PHE A 388 -14.70 -15.57 -1.95
C PHE A 388 -14.57 -14.52 -3.05
N LEU A 389 -14.33 -14.93 -4.30
CA LEU A 389 -14.36 -14.02 -5.45
C LEU A 389 -15.74 -13.37 -5.62
N GLU A 390 -16.80 -14.14 -5.39
CA GLU A 390 -18.19 -13.68 -5.55
C GLU A 390 -18.68 -12.79 -4.39
N HIS A 391 -18.21 -13.00 -3.16
CA HIS A 391 -18.76 -12.33 -1.97
C HIS A 391 -17.80 -11.37 -1.27
N CYS A 392 -16.49 -11.47 -1.52
CA CYS A 392 -15.46 -10.67 -0.83
C CYS A 392 -14.82 -9.60 -1.73
N LEU A 393 -15.17 -9.53 -3.02
CA LEU A 393 -14.65 -8.51 -3.92
C LEU A 393 -15.74 -7.50 -4.30
N HIS A 394 -15.37 -6.23 -4.32
CA HIS A 394 -16.08 -5.12 -4.94
C HIS A 394 -15.24 -4.55 -6.08
N SER A 395 -15.76 -3.55 -6.79
CA SER A 395 -15.14 -3.02 -8.01
C SER A 395 -13.71 -2.48 -7.83
N ASP A 396 -13.46 -1.84 -6.68
CA ASP A 396 -12.13 -1.31 -6.32
C ASP A 396 -11.25 -2.30 -5.54
N SER A 397 -11.69 -3.53 -5.29
CA SER A 397 -10.89 -4.50 -4.55
C SER A 397 -9.65 -4.92 -5.32
N VAL A 398 -8.58 -5.23 -4.58
CA VAL A 398 -7.43 -5.96 -5.11
C VAL A 398 -7.26 -7.28 -4.36
N MET A 399 -6.90 -8.34 -5.06
CA MET A 399 -6.54 -9.61 -4.44
C MET A 399 -5.07 -9.95 -4.68
N PHE A 400 -4.35 -10.37 -3.64
CA PHE A 400 -3.00 -10.90 -3.77
C PHE A 400 -3.03 -12.42 -3.65
N SER A 401 -2.48 -13.12 -4.64
CA SER A 401 -2.53 -14.58 -4.69
C SER A 401 -1.22 -15.17 -5.19
N ASP A 402 -0.87 -16.34 -4.67
CA ASP A 402 0.21 -17.16 -5.23
C ASP A 402 -0.39 -18.20 -6.20
N VAL A 403 0.23 -18.36 -7.37
CA VAL A 403 -0.23 -19.22 -8.45
C VAL A 403 0.87 -20.20 -8.86
N LYS A 404 0.70 -21.48 -8.52
CA LYS A 404 1.62 -22.55 -8.90
C LYS A 404 1.44 -22.95 -10.37
N LYS A 405 2.54 -23.08 -11.11
CA LYS A 405 2.52 -23.53 -12.51
C LYS A 405 1.81 -24.89 -12.61
N GLY A 406 0.79 -24.96 -13.47
CA GLY A 406 -0.02 -26.16 -13.68
C GLY A 406 -1.21 -26.33 -12.72
N SER A 407 -1.49 -25.37 -11.82
CA SER A 407 -2.66 -25.45 -10.93
C SER A 407 -4.01 -25.18 -11.61
N GLY A 408 -3.99 -24.67 -12.85
CA GLY A 408 -5.19 -24.21 -13.56
C GLY A 408 -5.70 -22.83 -13.12
N ALA A 409 -4.99 -22.14 -12.22
CA ALA A 409 -5.47 -20.88 -11.66
C ALA A 409 -5.51 -19.71 -12.66
N PHE A 410 -4.53 -19.56 -13.54
CA PHE A 410 -4.56 -18.47 -14.53
C PHE A 410 -5.76 -18.54 -15.50
N PRO A 411 -6.09 -19.70 -16.11
CA PRO A 411 -7.33 -19.85 -16.86
C PRO A 411 -8.58 -19.57 -16.03
N PHE A 412 -8.63 -20.08 -14.79
CA PHE A 412 -9.77 -19.88 -13.88
C PHE A 412 -9.99 -18.40 -13.53
N LEU A 413 -8.94 -17.69 -13.11
CA LEU A 413 -9.04 -16.29 -12.69
C LEU A 413 -9.40 -15.34 -13.83
N ARG A 414 -9.12 -15.71 -15.08
CA ARG A 414 -9.46 -14.91 -16.27
C ARG A 414 -10.96 -14.66 -16.42
N ASP A 415 -11.80 -15.54 -15.87
CA ASP A 415 -13.25 -15.37 -15.89
C ASP A 415 -13.76 -14.38 -14.86
N PHE A 416 -12.94 -14.04 -13.86
CA PHE A 416 -13.28 -13.12 -12.78
C PHE A 416 -12.59 -11.76 -12.87
N GLY A 417 -11.48 -11.65 -13.63
CA GLY A 417 -10.68 -10.43 -13.64
C GLY A 417 -9.34 -10.53 -14.38
N SER A 418 -8.50 -9.52 -14.16
CA SER A 418 -7.15 -9.43 -14.73
C SER A 418 -6.09 -9.67 -13.67
N ASN A 419 -4.96 -10.26 -14.09
CA ASN A 419 -3.82 -10.55 -13.21
C ASN A 419 -2.59 -9.76 -13.69
N GLU A 420 -1.86 -9.17 -12.75
CA GLU A 420 -0.55 -8.57 -12.97
C GLU A 420 0.49 -9.34 -12.15
N GLN A 421 1.61 -9.68 -12.78
CA GLN A 421 2.68 -10.43 -12.14
C GLN A 421 3.55 -9.49 -11.29
N ILE A 422 3.71 -9.82 -10.01
CA ILE A 422 4.58 -9.09 -9.08
C ILE A 422 5.95 -9.76 -9.01
N SER A 423 5.98 -11.07 -8.78
CA SER A 423 7.22 -11.84 -8.68
C SER A 423 7.01 -13.32 -9.01
N THR A 424 8.10 -14.04 -9.25
CA THR A 424 8.09 -15.48 -9.47
C THR A 424 9.20 -16.12 -8.65
N ASN A 425 8.84 -17.14 -7.87
CA ASN A 425 9.77 -17.96 -7.10
C ASN A 425 9.64 -19.42 -7.49
N GLU A 426 10.60 -20.26 -7.11
CA GLU A 426 10.51 -21.71 -7.29
C GLU A 426 10.25 -22.39 -5.94
N VAL A 427 9.20 -23.22 -5.89
CA VAL A 427 8.82 -23.98 -4.70
C VAL A 427 8.68 -25.44 -5.12
N GLU A 428 9.47 -26.33 -4.51
CA GLU A 428 9.48 -27.78 -4.82
C GLU A 428 9.69 -28.07 -6.33
N GLY A 429 10.61 -27.35 -6.98
CA GLY A 429 10.91 -27.52 -8.41
C GLY A 429 9.83 -26.98 -9.35
N LYS A 430 8.82 -26.27 -8.84
CA LYS A 430 7.75 -25.67 -9.64
C LYS A 430 7.72 -24.15 -9.47
N PRO A 431 7.64 -23.38 -10.57
CA PRO A 431 7.43 -21.94 -10.48
C PRO A 431 6.10 -21.62 -9.80
N VAL A 432 6.13 -20.71 -8.83
CA VAL A 432 4.97 -20.09 -8.18
C VAL A 432 5.06 -18.60 -8.45
N THR A 433 4.03 -18.06 -9.11
CA THR A 433 3.95 -16.64 -9.47
C THR A 433 3.03 -15.92 -8.51
N ARG A 434 3.53 -14.88 -7.86
CA ARG A 434 2.70 -13.98 -7.06
C ARG A 434 2.08 -12.93 -7.97
N ILE A 435 0.78 -12.73 -7.82
CA ILE A 435 0.00 -11.83 -8.66
C ILE A 435 -0.81 -10.82 -7.84
N ARG A 436 -1.01 -9.64 -8.42
CA ARG A 436 -2.10 -8.72 -8.08
C ARG A 436 -3.25 -8.98 -9.04
N PHE A 437 -4.40 -9.35 -8.50
CA PHE A 437 -5.62 -9.56 -9.24
C PHE A 437 -6.57 -8.37 -9.04
N THR A 438 -7.16 -7.92 -10.14
CA THR A 438 -8.20 -6.88 -10.15
C THR A 438 -9.46 -7.47 -10.74
N PRO A 439 -10.62 -7.37 -10.05
CA PRO A 439 -11.87 -7.93 -10.52
C PRO A 439 -12.35 -7.27 -11.82
N ALA A 440 -13.08 -8.03 -12.61
CA ALA A 440 -13.82 -7.59 -13.77
C ALA A 440 -15.33 -7.86 -13.54
N PRO A 441 -16.23 -7.16 -14.25
CA PRO A 441 -17.65 -7.44 -14.13
C PRO A 441 -17.93 -8.91 -14.53
N PRO A 442 -18.83 -9.61 -13.81
CA PRO A 442 -19.20 -10.97 -14.14
C PRO A 442 -19.77 -11.06 -15.55
N LYS A 443 -19.39 -12.12 -16.28
CA LYS A 443 -19.99 -12.46 -17.57
C LYS A 443 -21.44 -12.89 -17.30
N GLY A 444 -22.41 -12.11 -17.76
CA GLY A 444 -23.80 -12.28 -17.37
C GLY A 444 -24.38 -13.63 -17.80
N ASP A 445 -24.94 -14.38 -16.84
CA ASP A 445 -25.99 -15.35 -17.10
C ASP A 445 -27.33 -14.71 -16.71
N ALA A 446 -28.24 -14.61 -17.68
CA ALA A 446 -29.53 -13.93 -17.55
C ALA A 446 -30.68 -14.89 -17.20
N ALA A 447 -30.42 -16.20 -17.17
CA ALA A 447 -31.47 -17.22 -17.18
C ALA A 447 -32.41 -17.19 -15.95
N GLY A 448 -31.92 -16.78 -14.77
CA GLY A 448 -32.74 -16.68 -13.55
C GLY A 448 -33.43 -15.32 -13.34
N TRP A 449 -32.76 -14.23 -13.72
CA TRP A 449 -33.22 -12.87 -13.47
C TRP A 449 -34.51 -12.51 -14.22
N ASP A 450 -34.65 -12.93 -15.47
CA ASP A 450 -35.82 -12.56 -16.29
C ASP A 450 -37.15 -12.96 -15.65
N GLN A 451 -37.19 -14.11 -14.97
CA GLN A 451 -38.39 -14.57 -14.25
C GLN A 451 -38.68 -13.72 -13.02
N VAL A 452 -37.63 -13.38 -12.25
CA VAL A 452 -37.73 -12.52 -11.07
C VAL A 452 -38.17 -11.11 -11.47
N ALA A 453 -37.57 -10.56 -12.53
CA ALA A 453 -37.90 -9.24 -13.05
C ALA A 453 -39.36 -9.15 -13.50
N ARG A 454 -39.86 -10.16 -14.23
CA ARG A 454 -41.28 -10.23 -14.62
C ARG A 454 -42.21 -10.32 -13.41
N ARG A 455 -41.81 -11.06 -12.37
CA ARG A 455 -42.58 -11.11 -11.12
C ARG A 455 -42.60 -9.77 -10.40
N LEU A 456 -41.46 -9.09 -10.31
CA LEU A 456 -41.34 -7.77 -9.69
C LEU A 456 -42.13 -6.70 -10.44
N ALA A 457 -42.19 -6.77 -11.78
CA ALA A 457 -42.98 -5.86 -12.60
C ALA A 457 -44.48 -5.89 -12.25
N GLY A 458 -45.00 -7.05 -11.84
CA GLY A 458 -46.43 -7.25 -11.60
C GLY A 458 -47.27 -7.19 -12.88
N SER A 459 -48.60 -7.17 -12.74
CA SER A 459 -49.54 -7.20 -13.88
C SER A 459 -49.61 -5.89 -14.65
N GLU A 460 -49.27 -4.76 -14.03
CA GLU A 460 -49.33 -3.44 -14.65
C GLU A 460 -47.96 -2.93 -15.13
N GLY A 461 -46.88 -3.58 -14.71
CA GLY A 461 -45.52 -3.22 -15.08
C GLY A 461 -45.02 -3.94 -16.32
N TRP A 462 -43.75 -3.73 -16.64
CA TRP A 462 -43.11 -4.40 -17.77
C TRP A 462 -41.62 -4.61 -17.55
N TYR A 463 -41.07 -5.61 -18.24
CA TYR A 463 -39.65 -5.93 -18.27
C TYR A 463 -39.17 -6.01 -19.72
N ARG A 464 -38.08 -5.31 -20.04
CA ARG A 464 -37.46 -5.28 -21.35
C ARG A 464 -36.02 -5.80 -21.25
N PRO A 465 -35.73 -7.06 -21.61
CA PRO A 465 -34.36 -7.54 -21.72
C PRO A 465 -33.69 -6.93 -22.96
N GLY A 466 -32.44 -6.54 -22.81
CA GLY A 466 -31.64 -5.88 -23.84
C GLY A 466 -30.34 -6.63 -24.16
N THR A 467 -29.52 -6.01 -25.00
CA THR A 467 -28.22 -6.57 -25.41
C THR A 467 -27.20 -6.56 -24.26
N ASN A 468 -26.24 -7.49 -24.30
CA ASN A 468 -25.13 -7.59 -23.35
C ASN A 468 -25.57 -7.61 -21.88
N GLY A 469 -26.77 -8.14 -21.59
CA GLY A 469 -27.32 -8.27 -20.25
C GLY A 469 -27.88 -6.97 -19.63
N HIS A 470 -28.02 -5.89 -20.40
CA HIS A 470 -28.78 -4.71 -19.98
C HIS A 470 -30.27 -5.03 -19.92
N SER A 471 -31.02 -4.36 -19.04
CA SER A 471 -32.49 -4.49 -19.03
C SER A 471 -33.18 -3.30 -18.38
N PHE A 472 -34.46 -3.09 -18.71
CA PHE A 472 -35.32 -2.10 -18.05
C PHE A 472 -36.46 -2.84 -17.34
N LEU A 473 -36.71 -2.49 -16.10
CA LEU A 473 -37.78 -3.05 -15.27
C LEU A 473 -38.65 -1.92 -14.72
N TYR A 474 -39.88 -1.82 -15.20
CA TYR A 474 -40.88 -0.89 -14.69
C TYR A 474 -41.82 -1.58 -13.70
N MET A 475 -41.92 -0.99 -12.51
CA MET A 475 -42.74 -1.45 -11.40
C MET A 475 -43.68 -0.31 -11.00
N PRO A 476 -44.92 -0.27 -11.52
CA PRO A 476 -45.88 0.77 -11.20
C PRO A 476 -46.38 0.65 -9.77
N ARG A 477 -46.53 1.80 -9.12
CA ARG A 477 -47.22 1.99 -7.85
C ARG A 477 -47.99 3.31 -7.92
N ASP A 478 -47.52 4.35 -7.23
CA ASP A 478 -48.06 5.70 -7.33
C ASP A 478 -47.84 6.33 -8.72
N LYS A 479 -48.84 7.03 -9.25
CA LYS A 479 -48.79 7.76 -10.52
C LYS A 479 -48.16 9.16 -10.37
N ASP A 480 -47.97 9.66 -9.16
CA ASP A 480 -47.40 10.99 -8.93
C ASP A 480 -45.88 11.03 -9.07
N THR A 481 -45.18 10.02 -8.54
CA THR A 481 -43.71 9.99 -8.51
C THR A 481 -43.14 8.74 -9.18
N LEU A 482 -42.26 8.95 -10.15
CA LEU A 482 -41.41 7.92 -10.76
C LEU A 482 -39.96 8.10 -10.34
N VAL A 483 -39.37 7.05 -9.77
CA VAL A 483 -37.92 6.98 -9.52
C VAL A 483 -37.27 6.11 -10.59
N VAL A 484 -36.40 6.71 -11.41
CA VAL A 484 -35.54 6.02 -12.38
C VAL A 484 -34.21 5.74 -11.69
N THR A 485 -33.88 4.47 -11.46
CA THR A 485 -32.65 4.08 -10.75
C THR A 485 -31.66 3.37 -11.66
N PHE A 486 -30.38 3.54 -11.37
CA PHE A 486 -29.28 2.92 -12.11
C PHE A 486 -28.37 2.16 -11.14
N ASP A 487 -27.95 0.97 -11.57
CA ASP A 487 -26.94 0.19 -10.90
C ASP A 487 -25.59 0.92 -10.84
N ASN A 488 -24.86 0.70 -9.75
CA ASN A 488 -23.44 1.01 -9.65
C ASN A 488 -22.58 -0.23 -9.97
N LEU A 489 -21.26 -0.06 -9.97
CA LEU A 489 -20.31 -1.13 -10.29
C LEU A 489 -20.41 -2.33 -9.33
N ASP A 490 -20.58 -2.06 -8.03
CA ASP A 490 -20.64 -3.11 -7.00
C ASP A 490 -21.90 -3.98 -7.13
N ILE A 491 -23.05 -3.41 -7.49
CA ILE A 491 -24.26 -4.19 -7.74
C ILE A 491 -24.08 -5.04 -9.00
N THR A 492 -23.37 -4.55 -10.02
CA THR A 492 -23.08 -5.35 -11.21
C THR A 492 -22.11 -6.51 -10.96
N MET A 493 -21.39 -6.51 -9.82
CA MET A 493 -20.50 -7.61 -9.42
C MET A 493 -21.24 -8.80 -8.79
N ASN A 494 -22.43 -8.59 -8.22
CA ASN A 494 -23.16 -9.65 -7.50
C ASN A 494 -24.02 -10.53 -8.44
N LYS A 495 -24.29 -11.77 -8.02
CA LYS A 495 -25.19 -12.70 -8.75
C LYS A 495 -26.58 -12.08 -8.98
N ARG A 496 -27.12 -12.27 -10.19
CA ARG A 496 -28.36 -11.61 -10.64
C ARG A 496 -29.65 -12.20 -10.04
N ASP A 497 -29.60 -13.42 -9.51
CA ASP A 497 -30.80 -14.19 -9.16
C ASP A 497 -31.64 -13.57 -8.03
N ASP A 498 -31.01 -12.83 -7.10
CA ASP A 498 -31.68 -12.10 -6.00
C ASP A 498 -31.61 -10.56 -6.15
N ARG A 499 -31.15 -10.08 -7.31
CA ARG A 499 -30.80 -8.68 -7.50
C ARG A 499 -32.04 -7.80 -7.55
N ARG A 500 -32.26 -6.96 -6.54
CA ARG A 500 -33.24 -5.87 -6.63
C ARG A 500 -32.59 -4.61 -7.21
N PRO A 501 -33.31 -3.79 -7.99
CA PRO A 501 -32.80 -2.51 -8.46
C PRO A 501 -32.29 -1.63 -7.31
N TRP A 502 -31.27 -0.81 -7.56
CA TRP A 502 -30.68 0.04 -6.52
C TRP A 502 -31.74 0.91 -5.82
N GLY A 503 -31.80 0.80 -4.50
CA GLY A 503 -32.76 1.55 -3.68
C GLY A 503 -34.18 0.99 -3.64
N TYR A 504 -34.42 -0.22 -4.17
CA TYR A 504 -35.73 -0.85 -4.22
C TYR A 504 -36.51 -0.75 -2.91
N SER A 505 -35.91 -1.17 -1.78
CA SER A 505 -36.64 -1.31 -0.52
C SER A 505 -37.20 0.01 0.00
N PHE A 506 -36.45 1.12 -0.10
CA PHE A 506 -36.94 2.40 0.39
C PHE A 506 -37.92 3.05 -0.61
N ILE A 507 -37.76 2.83 -1.93
CA ILE A 507 -38.71 3.31 -2.95
C ILE A 507 -40.06 2.60 -2.79
N GLU A 508 -40.03 1.28 -2.58
CA GLU A 508 -41.20 0.47 -2.29
C GLU A 508 -41.93 0.95 -1.02
N GLN A 509 -41.20 1.22 0.06
CA GLN A 509 -41.78 1.72 1.31
C GLN A 509 -42.48 3.09 1.17
N GLN A 510 -42.04 3.94 0.24
CA GLN A 510 -42.73 5.21 -0.06
C GLN A 510 -43.92 5.06 -1.01
N GLY A 511 -44.13 3.87 -1.58
CA GLY A 511 -45.19 3.61 -2.55
C GLY A 511 -44.94 4.21 -3.94
N TRP A 512 -43.72 4.65 -4.28
CA TRP A 512 -43.44 5.27 -5.57
C TRP A 512 -43.29 4.28 -6.72
N SER A 513 -43.67 4.70 -7.93
CA SER A 513 -43.38 3.97 -9.15
C SER A 513 -41.87 3.96 -9.41
N MET A 514 -41.38 2.88 -10.00
CA MET A 514 -39.95 2.68 -10.18
C MET A 514 -39.62 2.16 -11.57
N LEU A 515 -38.62 2.77 -12.21
CA LEU A 515 -37.98 2.27 -13.42
C LEU A 515 -36.53 1.89 -13.09
N GLY A 516 -36.28 0.59 -12.90
CA GLY A 516 -34.93 0.06 -12.75
C GLY A 516 -34.24 -0.08 -14.10
N VAL A 517 -33.09 0.57 -14.25
CA VAL A 517 -32.25 0.49 -15.45
C VAL A 517 -31.00 -0.32 -15.11
N LEU A 518 -31.02 -1.60 -15.46
CA LEU A 518 -30.02 -2.55 -15.04
C LEU A 518 -28.85 -2.60 -16.02
N ALA A 519 -27.65 -2.62 -15.46
CA ALA A 519 -26.42 -2.68 -16.25
C ALA A 519 -26.01 -4.13 -16.56
N GLY A 520 -25.63 -4.34 -17.82
CA GLY A 520 -25.03 -5.57 -18.33
C GLY A 520 -23.66 -5.91 -17.75
N GLY A 521 -23.00 -4.92 -17.16
CA GLY A 521 -21.66 -4.95 -16.59
C GLY A 521 -21.18 -3.51 -16.39
N TRP A 522 -19.87 -3.31 -16.35
CA TRP A 522 -19.27 -1.97 -16.26
C TRP A 522 -19.27 -1.29 -17.62
N THR A 523 -20.41 -0.75 -18.04
CA THR A 523 -20.60 -0.21 -19.39
C THR A 523 -20.84 1.30 -19.41
N TRP A 524 -21.04 1.92 -18.25
CA TRP A 524 -21.53 3.30 -18.13
C TRP A 524 -22.81 3.52 -18.93
N TYR A 525 -23.59 2.46 -19.14
CA TYR A 525 -24.82 2.50 -19.95
C TYR A 525 -24.57 3.04 -21.37
N ARG A 526 -23.35 2.85 -21.88
CA ARG A 526 -22.91 3.24 -23.23
C ARG A 526 -23.17 2.15 -24.27
N GLU A 527 -24.31 1.49 -24.18
CA GLU A 527 -24.79 0.57 -25.21
C GLU A 527 -25.90 1.26 -26.03
N PRO A 528 -25.87 1.21 -27.39
CA PRO A 528 -26.91 1.75 -28.27
C PRO A 528 -28.34 1.47 -27.81
N TRP A 529 -28.60 0.22 -27.47
CA TRP A 529 -29.90 -0.24 -27.01
C TRP A 529 -30.44 0.58 -25.81
N VAL A 530 -29.58 0.96 -24.85
CA VAL A 530 -30.01 1.72 -23.67
C VAL A 530 -30.51 3.12 -24.06
N TYR A 531 -29.82 3.81 -24.97
CA TYR A 531 -30.23 5.15 -25.42
C TYR A 531 -31.57 5.08 -26.17
N GLU A 532 -31.72 4.06 -27.02
CA GLU A 532 -32.91 3.85 -27.82
C GLU A 532 -34.14 3.61 -26.94
N GLN A 533 -33.99 2.86 -25.84
CA GLN A 533 -35.07 2.68 -24.86
C GLN A 533 -35.50 4.02 -24.23
N PHE A 534 -34.55 4.88 -23.83
CA PHE A 534 -34.89 6.19 -23.29
C PHE A 534 -35.54 7.10 -24.34
N ASP A 535 -35.13 7.02 -25.60
CA ASP A 535 -35.77 7.76 -26.69
C ASP A 535 -37.21 7.29 -26.94
N GLU A 536 -37.43 5.98 -26.90
CA GLU A 536 -38.77 5.39 -27.05
C GLU A 536 -39.69 5.82 -25.90
N LEU A 537 -39.22 5.74 -24.64
CA LEU A 537 -39.97 6.20 -23.47
C LEU A 537 -40.28 7.69 -23.52
N LYS A 538 -39.34 8.51 -24.02
CA LYS A 538 -39.59 9.93 -24.26
C LYS A 538 -40.65 10.14 -25.34
N LYS A 539 -40.54 9.43 -26.45
CA LYS A 539 -41.45 9.55 -27.62
C LYS A 539 -42.86 9.10 -27.28
N SER A 540 -43.02 8.03 -26.49
CA SER A 540 -44.32 7.52 -26.06
C SER A 540 -45.02 8.42 -25.03
N GLY A 541 -44.31 9.40 -24.47
CA GLY A 541 -44.84 10.26 -23.42
C GLY A 541 -44.87 9.58 -22.04
N PHE A 542 -44.21 8.44 -21.86
CA PHE A 542 -44.16 7.68 -20.60
C PHE A 542 -43.85 8.58 -19.38
N PHE A 543 -42.81 9.40 -19.47
CA PHE A 543 -42.41 10.30 -18.38
C PHE A 543 -43.42 11.41 -18.08
N LYS A 544 -44.27 11.79 -19.05
CA LYS A 544 -45.30 12.82 -18.87
C LYS A 544 -46.49 12.32 -18.04
N GLY A 545 -46.59 11.00 -17.82
CA GLY A 545 -47.61 10.40 -16.97
C GLY A 545 -47.41 10.64 -15.48
N PHE A 546 -46.26 11.20 -15.07
CA PHE A 546 -45.90 11.44 -13.68
C PHE A 546 -45.76 12.93 -13.39
N LYS A 547 -46.21 13.37 -12.21
CA LYS A 547 -46.00 14.76 -11.75
C LYS A 547 -44.53 15.04 -11.46
N ARG A 548 -43.81 14.02 -10.99
CA ARG A 548 -42.40 14.09 -10.60
C ARG A 548 -41.64 12.88 -11.12
N VAL A 549 -40.54 13.14 -11.81
CA VAL A 549 -39.58 12.11 -12.26
C VAL A 549 -38.23 12.41 -11.64
N VAL A 550 -37.61 11.41 -11.01
CA VAL A 550 -36.30 11.57 -10.38
C VAL A 550 -35.36 10.47 -10.83
N PHE A 551 -34.20 10.87 -11.36
CA PHE A 551 -33.13 9.99 -11.77
C PHE A 551 -32.13 9.86 -10.61
N TYR A 552 -31.81 8.64 -10.22
CA TYR A 552 -31.02 8.35 -9.03
C TYR A 552 -29.93 7.31 -9.29
N GLY A 553 -28.71 7.57 -8.81
CA GLY A 553 -27.63 6.60 -8.86
C GLY A 553 -26.34 7.05 -8.17
N ALA A 554 -25.39 6.12 -8.06
CA ALA A 554 -24.07 6.35 -7.47
C ALA A 554 -22.96 5.89 -8.41
N SER A 555 -21.82 6.61 -8.44
CA SER A 555 -20.67 6.32 -9.31
C SER A 555 -21.11 6.17 -10.78
N MET A 556 -20.92 5.01 -11.41
CA MET A 556 -21.44 4.69 -12.75
C MET A 556 -22.95 4.95 -12.90
N GLY A 557 -23.75 4.63 -11.88
CA GLY A 557 -25.18 4.91 -11.89
C GLY A 557 -25.47 6.41 -11.74
N GLY A 558 -24.61 7.15 -11.03
CA GLY A 558 -24.69 8.60 -10.91
C GLY A 558 -24.40 9.31 -12.22
N TYR A 559 -23.44 8.81 -13.00
CA TYR A 559 -23.24 9.21 -14.40
C TYR A 559 -24.54 9.04 -15.19
N ALA A 560 -25.15 7.85 -15.15
CA ALA A 560 -26.32 7.52 -15.94
C ALA A 560 -27.55 8.37 -15.54
N ALA A 561 -27.75 8.57 -14.24
CA ALA A 561 -28.80 9.42 -13.71
C ALA A 561 -28.75 10.85 -14.31
N ALA A 562 -27.55 11.44 -14.36
CA ALA A 562 -27.36 12.75 -14.96
C ALA A 562 -27.40 12.72 -16.50
N ALA A 563 -26.78 11.72 -17.13
CA ALA A 563 -26.66 11.60 -18.58
C ALA A 563 -28.00 11.39 -19.28
N PHE A 564 -28.90 10.58 -18.71
CA PHE A 564 -30.21 10.27 -19.31
C PHE A 564 -31.34 11.22 -18.89
N SER A 565 -31.07 12.19 -18.01
CA SER A 565 -32.05 13.23 -17.65
C SER A 565 -32.72 13.95 -18.84
N PRO A 566 -32.11 14.15 -20.04
CA PRO A 566 -32.81 14.76 -21.17
C PRO A 566 -33.95 13.91 -21.76
N ALA A 567 -34.06 12.63 -21.36
CA ALA A 567 -35.19 11.77 -21.70
C ALA A 567 -36.50 12.24 -21.03
N ALA A 568 -36.39 12.87 -19.86
CA ALA A 568 -37.49 13.44 -19.09
C ALA A 568 -37.17 14.90 -18.70
N PRO A 569 -37.24 15.86 -19.63
CA PRO A 569 -36.94 17.27 -19.33
C PRO A 569 -37.75 17.78 -18.13
N GLY A 570 -37.09 18.47 -17.20
CA GLY A 570 -37.70 18.92 -15.94
C GLY A 570 -37.68 17.90 -14.80
N CYS A 571 -37.08 16.72 -15.00
CA CYS A 571 -36.82 15.77 -13.91
C CYS A 571 -35.82 16.33 -12.89
N ASP A 572 -35.74 15.68 -11.73
CA ASP A 572 -34.63 15.88 -10.80
C ASP A 572 -33.59 14.77 -10.94
N VAL A 573 -32.35 15.08 -10.60
CA VAL A 573 -31.23 14.14 -10.57
C VAL A 573 -30.63 14.13 -9.16
N VAL A 574 -30.42 12.93 -8.61
CA VAL A 574 -29.69 12.70 -7.36
C VAL A 574 -28.52 11.77 -7.66
N ALA A 575 -27.31 12.29 -7.56
CA ALA A 575 -26.10 11.59 -7.93
C ALA A 575 -25.07 11.58 -6.79
N ILE A 576 -24.58 10.38 -6.42
CA ILE A 576 -23.53 10.20 -5.40
C ILE A 576 -22.21 9.88 -6.10
N SER A 577 -21.17 10.66 -5.84
CA SER A 577 -19.84 10.53 -6.46
C SER A 577 -19.88 10.22 -7.96
N PRO A 578 -20.63 10.97 -8.79
CA PRO A 578 -20.81 10.63 -10.20
C PRO A 578 -19.54 10.88 -11.00
N GLN A 579 -19.24 10.00 -11.95
CA GLN A 579 -18.43 10.39 -13.09
C GLN A 579 -19.26 11.27 -14.02
N SER A 580 -18.73 12.40 -14.49
CA SER A 580 -19.39 13.21 -15.53
C SER A 580 -19.25 12.62 -16.94
N THR A 581 -18.15 11.91 -17.17
CA THR A 581 -17.80 11.11 -18.35
C THR A 581 -16.53 10.34 -17.98
N VAL A 582 -16.15 9.30 -18.72
CA VAL A 582 -14.82 8.67 -18.61
C VAL A 582 -14.01 8.80 -19.92
N ASP A 583 -14.42 9.70 -20.80
CA ASP A 583 -13.64 10.08 -21.99
C ASP A 583 -12.31 10.72 -21.58
N LYS A 584 -11.20 10.03 -21.84
CA LYS A 584 -9.84 10.47 -21.52
C LYS A 584 -9.45 11.80 -22.16
N LYS A 585 -10.11 12.23 -23.25
CA LYS A 585 -9.91 13.56 -23.85
C LYS A 585 -10.45 14.68 -22.97
N LEU A 586 -11.50 14.41 -22.20
CA LEU A 586 -12.19 15.38 -21.34
C LEU A 586 -11.77 15.27 -19.87
N VAL A 587 -11.42 14.06 -19.43
CA VAL A 587 -11.00 13.75 -18.05
C VAL A 587 -9.69 12.94 -18.05
N PRO A 588 -8.57 13.51 -18.52
CA PRO A 588 -7.29 12.80 -18.59
C PRO A 588 -6.78 12.37 -17.19
N TRP A 589 -7.26 12.99 -16.13
CA TRP A 589 -6.95 12.66 -14.74
C TRP A 589 -7.73 11.44 -14.20
N GLU A 590 -8.82 10.98 -14.83
CA GLU A 590 -9.59 9.81 -14.36
C GLU A 590 -8.85 8.51 -14.69
N SER A 591 -8.33 7.83 -13.67
CA SER A 591 -7.42 6.68 -13.80
C SER A 591 -8.06 5.32 -13.47
N ARG A 592 -9.26 5.29 -12.89
CA ARG A 592 -9.85 4.10 -12.26
C ARG A 592 -10.43 3.09 -13.26
N TYR A 593 -11.15 3.56 -14.29
CA TYR A 593 -12.06 2.69 -15.05
C TYR A 593 -11.57 2.30 -16.45
N LYS A 594 -10.41 1.61 -16.52
CA LYS A 594 -9.77 1.21 -17.79
C LYS A 594 -10.67 0.41 -18.73
N VAL A 595 -11.54 -0.43 -18.17
CA VAL A 595 -12.44 -1.33 -18.93
C VAL A 595 -13.39 -0.61 -19.90
N VAL A 596 -13.60 0.70 -19.73
CA VAL A 596 -14.55 1.50 -20.52
C VAL A 596 -13.91 2.65 -21.28
N TRP A 597 -12.58 2.79 -21.26
CA TRP A 597 -11.90 3.89 -21.94
C TRP A 597 -12.08 3.88 -23.46
N ASP A 598 -12.32 2.72 -24.06
CA ASP A 598 -12.55 2.57 -25.50
C ASP A 598 -14.01 2.80 -25.92
N ARG A 599 -14.93 3.05 -24.98
CA ARG A 599 -16.35 3.28 -25.29
C ARG A 599 -16.62 4.72 -25.75
N ASP A 600 -17.65 4.90 -26.56
CA ASP A 600 -18.05 6.22 -27.07
C ASP A 600 -18.90 7.00 -26.04
N PHE A 601 -18.36 8.11 -25.55
CA PHE A 601 -19.02 9.08 -24.66
C PHE A 601 -19.49 10.34 -25.39
N SER A 602 -19.63 10.28 -26.72
CA SER A 602 -20.23 11.35 -27.51
C SER A 602 -21.76 11.26 -27.56
N GLY A 603 -22.37 12.19 -28.29
CA GLY A 603 -23.82 12.20 -28.52
C GLY A 603 -24.66 12.76 -27.37
N LYS A 604 -25.98 12.59 -27.52
CA LYS A 604 -27.01 13.28 -26.70
C LYS A 604 -27.10 12.86 -25.23
N TYR A 605 -26.49 11.74 -24.86
CA TYR A 605 -26.40 11.24 -23.49
C TYR A 605 -24.94 10.99 -23.05
N GLY A 606 -23.97 11.62 -23.72
CA GLY A 606 -22.55 11.29 -23.58
C GLY A 606 -21.80 11.99 -22.44
N ASP A 607 -22.00 13.31 -22.29
CA ASP A 607 -21.38 14.09 -21.21
C ASP A 607 -22.45 14.50 -20.21
N ALA A 608 -22.49 13.81 -19.07
CA ALA A 608 -23.51 13.98 -18.04
C ALA A 608 -23.51 15.42 -17.47
N ALA A 609 -22.35 16.06 -17.37
CA ALA A 609 -22.25 17.44 -16.89
C ALA A 609 -22.87 18.44 -17.87
N LYS A 610 -22.75 18.19 -19.18
CA LYS A 610 -23.32 19.04 -20.23
C LYS A 610 -24.83 18.84 -20.39
N VAL A 611 -25.28 17.58 -20.40
CA VAL A 611 -26.66 17.25 -20.78
C VAL A 611 -27.64 17.38 -19.61
N SER A 612 -27.16 17.28 -18.36
CA SER A 612 -28.01 17.42 -17.17
C SER A 612 -28.58 18.82 -16.95
N LYS A 613 -28.21 19.81 -17.77
CA LYS A 613 -28.86 21.15 -17.79
C LYS A 613 -30.36 21.13 -18.10
N PHE A 614 -30.87 20.03 -18.68
CA PHE A 614 -32.31 19.85 -18.97
C PHE A 614 -33.12 19.37 -17.75
N ALA A 615 -32.44 18.96 -16.67
CA ALA A 615 -33.08 18.65 -15.40
C ALA A 615 -33.49 19.95 -14.68
N ARG A 616 -34.55 19.89 -13.88
CA ARG A 616 -34.96 20.98 -13.00
C ARG A 616 -33.93 21.22 -11.90
N ARG A 617 -33.41 20.15 -11.28
CA ARG A 617 -32.38 20.19 -10.24
C ARG A 617 -31.44 18.99 -10.35
N VAL A 618 -30.14 19.21 -10.14
CA VAL A 618 -29.10 18.17 -10.10
C VAL A 618 -28.39 18.23 -8.76
N THR A 619 -28.73 17.33 -7.84
CA THR A 619 -28.12 17.24 -6.51
C THR A 619 -26.95 16.26 -6.55
N ILE A 620 -25.73 16.75 -6.28
CA ILE A 620 -24.50 15.96 -6.31
C ILE A 620 -23.92 15.86 -4.91
N LEU A 621 -23.79 14.64 -4.40
CA LEU A 621 -23.11 14.34 -3.15
C LEU A 621 -21.69 13.84 -3.48
N TYR A 622 -20.65 14.46 -2.92
CA TYR A 622 -19.27 14.07 -3.19
C TYR A 622 -18.33 14.50 -2.06
N ASP A 623 -17.20 13.81 -1.90
CA ASP A 623 -16.11 14.27 -1.04
C ASP A 623 -15.22 15.27 -1.82
N PRO A 624 -15.12 16.54 -1.40
CA PRO A 624 -14.23 17.50 -2.05
C PRO A 624 -12.73 17.24 -1.84
N TYR A 625 -12.36 16.29 -0.97
CA TYR A 625 -10.98 15.89 -0.74
C TYR A 625 -10.58 14.60 -1.46
N GLU A 626 -11.52 13.94 -2.14
CA GLU A 626 -11.24 12.84 -3.08
C GLU A 626 -10.99 13.46 -4.48
N PRO A 627 -9.74 13.54 -4.97
CA PRO A 627 -9.40 14.37 -6.13
C PRO A 627 -10.16 13.99 -7.41
N LEU A 628 -10.35 12.69 -7.65
CA LEU A 628 -11.03 12.19 -8.85
C LEU A 628 -12.53 12.53 -8.83
N ASP A 629 -13.18 12.38 -7.68
CA ASP A 629 -14.60 12.71 -7.51
C ASP A 629 -14.83 14.22 -7.54
N ALA A 630 -13.96 15.00 -6.90
CA ALA A 630 -13.99 16.45 -6.94
C ALA A 630 -13.84 16.96 -8.38
N GLY A 631 -12.89 16.42 -9.16
CA GLY A 631 -12.71 16.74 -10.57
C GLY A 631 -13.96 16.49 -11.42
N HIS A 632 -14.70 15.40 -11.15
CA HIS A 632 -15.97 15.15 -11.85
C HIS A 632 -17.07 16.10 -11.41
N ALA A 633 -17.23 16.32 -10.10
CA ALA A 633 -18.22 17.25 -9.55
C ALA A 633 -18.00 18.68 -10.07
N ASP A 634 -16.74 19.09 -10.28
CA ASP A 634 -16.40 20.42 -10.79
C ASP A 634 -16.82 20.69 -12.23
N ARG A 635 -16.96 19.64 -13.05
CA ARG A 635 -17.50 19.78 -14.40
C ARG A 635 -18.98 20.17 -14.42
N PHE A 636 -19.75 19.86 -13.37
CA PHE A 636 -21.16 20.25 -13.25
C PHE A 636 -21.30 21.72 -12.83
N THR A 637 -21.51 22.60 -13.80
CA THR A 637 -21.53 24.07 -13.63
C THR A 637 -22.90 24.73 -13.90
N GLY A 638 -23.92 23.94 -14.20
CA GLY A 638 -25.27 24.44 -14.49
C GLY A 638 -25.91 25.17 -13.30
N LYS A 639 -26.76 26.16 -13.57
CA LYS A 639 -27.52 26.90 -12.53
C LYS A 639 -28.46 26.01 -11.71
N ASN A 640 -28.83 24.86 -12.26
CA ASN A 640 -29.67 23.84 -11.64
C ASN A 640 -28.89 22.86 -10.73
N VAL A 641 -27.56 23.00 -10.64
CA VAL A 641 -26.70 22.09 -9.88
C VAL A 641 -26.61 22.53 -8.42
N VAL A 642 -26.85 21.59 -7.50
CA VAL A 642 -26.65 21.73 -6.06
C VAL A 642 -25.56 20.75 -5.62
N LYS A 643 -24.41 21.30 -5.22
CA LYS A 643 -23.26 20.55 -4.72
C LYS A 643 -23.34 20.38 -3.20
N LEU A 644 -23.62 19.17 -2.74
CA LEU A 644 -23.64 18.78 -1.33
C LEU A 644 -22.31 18.12 -0.95
N ARG A 645 -21.49 18.83 -0.19
CA ARG A 645 -20.12 18.42 0.13
C ARG A 645 -20.10 17.46 1.31
N ALA A 646 -19.38 16.35 1.18
CA ALA A 646 -19.16 15.35 2.20
C ALA A 646 -17.66 15.16 2.56
N PRO A 647 -16.98 16.18 3.11
CA PRO A 647 -15.55 16.12 3.41
C PRO A 647 -15.12 14.90 4.22
N LEU A 648 -14.00 14.30 3.80
CA LEU A 648 -13.24 13.27 4.53
C LEU A 648 -14.03 11.96 4.73
N LEU A 649 -14.83 11.59 3.74
CA LEU A 649 -15.58 10.33 3.67
C LEU A 649 -15.20 9.47 2.46
N GLY A 650 -14.36 9.98 1.54
CA GLY A 650 -13.82 9.27 0.37
C GLY A 650 -14.83 8.91 -0.72
N HIS A 651 -14.40 8.10 -1.69
CA HIS A 651 -15.21 7.72 -2.86
C HIS A 651 -16.47 6.91 -2.51
N ARG A 652 -16.38 5.93 -1.60
CA ARG A 652 -17.51 5.06 -1.20
C ARG A 652 -18.49 5.77 -0.26
N LEU A 653 -18.79 7.03 -0.54
CA LEU A 653 -19.61 7.93 0.28
C LEU A 653 -20.96 7.31 0.66
N GLY A 654 -21.62 6.60 -0.26
CA GLY A 654 -22.88 5.91 0.04
C GLY A 654 -22.75 4.89 1.18
N SER A 655 -21.64 4.15 1.23
CA SER A 655 -21.34 3.21 2.31
C SER A 655 -21.13 3.94 3.64
N SER A 656 -20.32 5.00 3.65
CA SER A 656 -20.07 5.79 4.86
C SER A 656 -21.35 6.42 5.42
N LEU A 657 -22.20 6.98 4.56
CA LEU A 657 -23.50 7.54 4.96
C LEU A 657 -24.43 6.45 5.53
N ASN A 658 -24.39 5.23 4.98
CA ASN A 658 -25.17 4.10 5.47
C ASN A 658 -24.69 3.61 6.84
N GLN A 659 -23.37 3.47 7.02
CA GLN A 659 -22.76 3.10 8.31
C GLN A 659 -23.09 4.10 9.41
N MET A 660 -23.19 5.39 9.06
CA MET A 660 -23.64 6.44 9.99
C MET A 660 -25.16 6.47 10.20
N GLY A 661 -25.94 5.65 9.50
CA GLY A 661 -27.41 5.62 9.58
C GLY A 661 -28.12 6.83 8.97
N ILE A 662 -27.41 7.67 8.19
CA ILE A 662 -27.95 8.92 7.63
C ILE A 662 -28.23 8.86 6.13
N LEU A 663 -27.88 7.76 5.44
CA LEU A 663 -28.12 7.63 4.00
C LEU A 663 -29.62 7.73 3.66
N SER A 664 -30.46 6.91 4.30
CA SER A 664 -31.90 6.85 4.01
C SER A 664 -32.60 8.21 4.12
N PRO A 665 -32.50 8.98 5.23
CA PRO A 665 -33.17 10.28 5.31
C PRO A 665 -32.65 11.28 4.26
N ILE A 666 -31.36 11.24 3.91
CA ILE A 666 -30.78 12.09 2.87
C ILE A 666 -31.37 11.74 1.49
N ILE A 667 -31.37 10.46 1.13
CA ILE A 667 -31.85 10.04 -0.18
C ILE A 667 -33.36 10.23 -0.32
N LEU A 668 -34.15 9.91 0.71
CA LEU A 668 -35.60 10.12 0.67
C LEU A 668 -35.95 11.60 0.47
N GLY A 669 -35.34 12.50 1.24
CA GLY A 669 -35.55 13.94 1.05
C GLY A 669 -35.06 14.44 -0.32
N ALA A 670 -34.00 13.85 -0.88
CA ALA A 670 -33.52 14.23 -2.20
C ALA A 670 -34.50 13.76 -3.30
N LEU A 671 -35.10 12.58 -3.13
CA LEU A 671 -36.06 12.02 -4.07
C LEU A 671 -37.41 12.73 -4.03
N ASP A 672 -37.96 13.04 -2.85
CA ASP A 672 -39.22 13.80 -2.75
C ASP A 672 -39.05 15.31 -3.04
N GLY A 673 -37.80 15.80 -3.02
CA GLY A 673 -37.45 17.18 -3.33
C GLY A 673 -37.45 18.13 -2.14
N SER A 674 -37.62 17.61 -0.92
CA SER A 674 -37.61 18.35 0.34
C SER A 674 -36.20 18.56 0.93
N LEU A 675 -35.17 17.89 0.41
CA LEU A 675 -33.81 18.01 0.93
C LEU A 675 -33.20 19.38 0.62
N GLU A 676 -33.24 20.23 1.63
CA GLU A 676 -32.51 21.50 1.64
C GLU A 676 -31.06 21.32 2.10
N PRO A 677 -30.10 22.12 1.58
CA PRO A 677 -28.70 22.03 1.97
C PRO A 677 -28.49 22.11 3.49
N ALA A 678 -29.26 22.95 4.18
CA ALA A 678 -29.17 23.10 5.63
C ALA A 678 -29.48 21.79 6.37
N GLU A 679 -30.51 21.06 5.94
CA GLU A 679 -30.91 19.78 6.53
C GLU A 679 -29.89 18.68 6.24
N TYR A 680 -29.37 18.63 5.01
CA TYR A 680 -28.25 17.75 4.66
C TYR A 680 -27.05 17.96 5.59
N TYR A 681 -26.62 19.21 5.79
CA TYR A 681 -25.48 19.51 6.66
C TYR A 681 -25.79 19.28 8.15
N ARG A 682 -27.06 19.33 8.57
CA ARG A 682 -27.49 18.92 9.91
C ARG A 682 -27.28 17.42 10.11
N LEU A 683 -27.79 16.59 9.19
CA LEU A 683 -27.62 15.13 9.21
C LEU A 683 -26.14 14.73 9.14
N LEU A 684 -25.38 15.40 8.28
CA LEU A 684 -23.96 15.12 8.07
C LEU A 684 -23.08 15.36 9.31
N LYS A 685 -23.56 16.08 10.34
CA LYS A 685 -22.83 16.23 11.62
C LYS A 685 -22.59 14.89 12.32
N ALA A 686 -23.36 13.84 12.01
CA ALA A 686 -23.12 12.48 12.52
C ALA A 686 -21.68 11.99 12.26
N ARG A 687 -21.02 12.47 11.20
CA ARG A 687 -19.62 12.14 10.90
C ARG A 687 -18.63 12.51 12.00
N LYS A 688 -18.98 13.43 12.90
CA LYS A 688 -18.07 13.87 13.99
C LYS A 688 -17.68 12.73 14.93
N SER A 689 -18.48 11.67 15.03
CA SER A 689 -18.18 10.45 15.78
C SER A 689 -17.78 9.28 14.88
N PHE A 690 -17.64 9.50 13.57
CA PHE A 690 -17.27 8.45 12.63
C PHE A 690 -15.74 8.32 12.60
N PRO A 691 -15.15 7.15 12.92
CA PRO A 691 -13.71 6.99 13.11
C PRO A 691 -12.87 7.47 11.92
N ARG A 692 -13.27 7.13 10.69
CA ARG A 692 -12.61 7.60 9.46
C ARG A 692 -12.53 9.12 9.42
N TYR A 693 -13.65 9.82 9.59
CA TYR A 693 -13.68 11.28 9.56
C TYR A 693 -12.78 11.90 10.64
N GLN A 694 -12.79 11.33 11.85
CA GLN A 694 -11.97 11.79 12.97
C GLN A 694 -10.48 11.68 12.67
N ARG A 695 -10.04 10.53 12.15
CA ARG A 695 -8.65 10.27 11.75
C ARG A 695 -8.19 11.21 10.64
N GLU A 696 -8.92 11.25 9.53
CA GLU A 696 -8.60 12.09 8.37
C GLU A 696 -8.53 13.58 8.77
N LEU A 697 -9.41 14.03 9.66
CA LEU A 697 -9.39 15.40 10.16
C LEU A 697 -8.17 15.67 11.05
N PHE A 698 -7.80 14.72 11.92
CA PHE A 698 -6.62 14.81 12.77
C PHE A 698 -5.33 14.87 11.94
N GLU A 699 -5.13 13.91 11.04
CA GLU A 699 -3.94 13.85 10.17
C GLU A 699 -3.80 15.11 9.33
N ARG A 700 -4.91 15.61 8.78
CA ARG A 700 -4.91 16.86 8.02
C ARG A 700 -4.58 18.07 8.90
N ALA A 701 -5.01 18.10 10.16
CA ALA A 701 -4.65 19.16 11.10
C ALA A 701 -3.17 19.12 11.45
N VAL A 702 -2.59 17.93 11.66
CA VAL A 702 -1.15 17.72 11.88
C VAL A 702 -0.36 18.20 10.66
N LYS A 703 -0.69 17.70 9.46
CA LYS A 703 0.00 18.03 8.20
C LYS A 703 -0.05 19.53 7.86
N LYS A 704 -1.11 20.24 8.29
CA LYS A 704 -1.23 21.70 8.12
C LYS A 704 -0.56 22.52 9.22
N GLY A 705 0.12 21.88 10.19
CA GLY A 705 0.77 22.57 11.30
C GLY A 705 -0.19 23.15 12.33
N HIS A 706 -1.48 22.75 12.33
CA HIS A 706 -2.49 23.23 13.27
C HIS A 706 -2.36 22.52 14.64
N ARG A 707 -1.17 22.59 15.27
CA ARG A 707 -0.78 21.75 16.42
C ARG A 707 -1.79 21.77 17.57
N LYS A 708 -2.24 22.96 18.02
CA LYS A 708 -3.21 23.09 19.12
C LYS A 708 -4.56 22.42 18.81
N LEU A 709 -5.05 22.58 17.58
CA LEU A 709 -6.31 21.96 17.14
C LEU A 709 -6.16 20.45 17.02
N ALA A 710 -5.07 19.98 16.43
CA ALA A 710 -4.76 18.57 16.33
C ALA A 710 -4.66 17.92 17.71
N TYR A 711 -3.98 18.57 18.66
CA TYR A 711 -3.84 18.09 20.04
C TYR A 711 -5.20 17.98 20.76
N GLY A 712 -6.02 19.04 20.70
CA GLY A 712 -7.36 19.04 21.29
C GLY A 712 -8.28 18.00 20.67
N LEU A 713 -8.26 17.86 19.34
CA LEU A 713 -9.02 16.85 18.61
C LEU A 713 -8.54 15.44 18.96
N GLY A 714 -7.24 15.19 18.98
CA GLY A 714 -6.69 13.88 19.27
C GLY A 714 -7.01 13.42 20.69
N ARG A 715 -6.93 14.32 21.68
CA ARG A 715 -7.44 14.05 23.03
C ARG A 715 -8.93 13.66 23.05
N HIS A 716 -9.77 14.36 22.30
CA HIS A 716 -11.20 14.06 22.24
C HIS A 716 -11.48 12.70 21.59
N ILE A 717 -10.78 12.39 20.49
CA ILE A 717 -10.91 11.11 19.79
C ILE A 717 -10.50 9.96 20.72
N LEU A 718 -9.35 10.06 21.39
CA LEU A 718 -8.81 9.02 22.26
C LEU A 718 -9.68 8.74 23.50
N GLN A 719 -10.54 9.67 23.89
CA GLN A 719 -11.56 9.44 24.93
C GLN A 719 -12.75 8.60 24.44
N GLN A 720 -13.00 8.59 23.13
CA GLN A 720 -14.14 7.90 22.51
C GLN A 720 -13.75 6.57 21.90
N ASN A 721 -12.58 6.49 21.26
CA ASN A 721 -12.05 5.28 20.65
C ASN A 721 -10.52 5.26 20.73
N PRO A 722 -9.90 4.09 20.95
CA PRO A 722 -8.45 3.95 21.04
C PRO A 722 -7.79 4.02 19.66
N ASN A 723 -7.93 5.13 18.93
CA ASN A 723 -7.33 5.29 17.60
C ASN A 723 -5.80 5.41 17.69
N ARG A 724 -5.08 4.42 17.13
CA ARG A 724 -3.61 4.36 17.18
C ARG A 724 -2.93 5.48 16.41
N ALA A 725 -3.39 5.80 15.20
CA ALA A 725 -2.81 6.85 14.38
C ALA A 725 -2.88 8.20 15.10
N VAL A 726 -4.02 8.48 15.74
CA VAL A 726 -4.19 9.65 16.61
C VAL A 726 -3.27 9.57 17.83
N ARG A 727 -3.19 8.44 18.54
CA ARG A 727 -2.29 8.27 19.70
C ARG A 727 -0.82 8.53 19.36
N LEU A 728 -0.35 8.07 18.20
CA LEU A 728 1.01 8.29 17.74
C LEU A 728 1.24 9.74 17.33
N GLY A 729 0.36 10.31 16.50
CA GLY A 729 0.48 11.71 16.12
C GLY A 729 0.38 12.66 17.31
N MET A 730 -0.36 12.28 18.37
CA MET A 730 -0.41 13.04 19.61
C MET A 730 0.97 13.16 20.30
N LYS A 731 1.83 12.13 20.21
CA LYS A 731 3.20 12.19 20.75
C LYS A 731 4.07 13.21 20.00
N GLU A 732 3.88 13.34 18.69
CA GLU A 732 4.59 14.33 17.86
C GLU A 732 4.08 15.77 18.09
N LEU A 733 2.90 15.90 18.70
CA LEU A 733 2.28 17.16 19.07
C LEU A 733 2.58 17.61 20.50
N GLU A 734 3.13 16.73 21.33
CA GLU A 734 3.56 17.10 22.69
C GLU A 734 4.64 18.19 22.61
N PRO A 735 4.62 19.19 23.52
CA PRO A 735 5.52 20.35 23.48
C PRO A 735 7.00 20.02 23.66
#